data_AF-A0A7U9RVR6-F1
#
_entry.id   AF-A0A7U9RVR6-F1
#
_cell.length_a   1.000
_cell.length_b   1.000
_cell.length_c   1.000
_cell.angle_alpha   90.00
_cell.angle_beta   90.00
_cell.angle_gamma   90.00
#
_symmetry.space_group_name_H-M   'P 1'
#
loop_
_entity.id
_entity.type
_entity.pdbx_description
1 polymer ?
#
loop_
_entity_poly.entity_id
_entity_poly.type
_entity_poly.pdbx_seq_one_letter_code
_entity_poly.pdbx_strand_id
1 'polypeptide(L)'
;MFVVPNHLVGQWASEYLRLYPSANILVTTKRDFETGNRKKFCGRIATGAYDAVIIGHSQFERIPISEERQREQLMRQLDDIERGIDDVQASHGEQFTVKQLMKTRKAIKAKLDKLNDTKRKDSVINFEELGIDRLFIDESHFYKNLYLYTKMRNVGGIAQTEAQKSSDLFMKCRYLDEITGSRGVIFATGTPISNSMVEMYSVQRYLQYDTLARNGLQHFDSWASTFGETVTALELSPEGTNYRAKTRFAKFYNLPELMQMFREVADIQTADMLKLPVPKVNYHNIKTKPSEIQTEMVAGLAKRAEKVRARLVKPQQDNMLKITNDGRKLALDQRLIDPMLPDDPNSKVNACVDNIYRIWDEHADTKAAQLVFCDLSTPTNKKIIETQEVSENAFEMMPDQFDNVYDDMRKKLIQRGIPAEQVRFIHEAATDAQKKELFAKVRSGEVRVLFGSTPKMGAGTNVQDRLIAIHNCDCPWRPSDLEQRQGRLERQGNMFPEVEVYRYVTEQTFDAYLYQLVEGKQKFISQIMTSKSPVRSAEDVDEVALSFAEVKMLATGDERFKEKMDLDMQVSKLKVLKQSYLSEHYDLEDRILKHYPQAIKDYEERITAYGNDVGIASQHKPQGEDKFCPMTLKGVTYKEKADAGEMLLAICKENPLSQPMEIGSYRGFKMEVYYDTVNAHYCLNLCGMRKHKVDLGVDAIGNLTRIENEIAKFPARLEAAKNNFSESQ
;
A
#
# COMPACT_ATOMS: atom_id res chain seq x y z
N MET A 1 4.96 -26.99 10.30
CA MET A 1 4.54 -26.00 11.32
C MET A 1 3.21 -25.38 10.92
N PHE A 2 2.27 -25.30 11.86
CA PHE A 2 0.96 -24.66 11.73
C PHE A 2 0.96 -23.35 12.51
N VAL A 3 0.72 -22.24 11.82
CA VAL A 3 0.64 -20.89 12.38
C VAL A 3 -0.82 -20.48 12.37
N VAL A 4 -1.40 -20.28 13.55
CA VAL A 4 -2.85 -20.09 13.71
C VAL A 4 -3.17 -18.89 14.60
N PRO A 5 -4.38 -18.31 14.54
CA PRO A 5 -4.78 -17.26 15.46
C PRO A 5 -4.59 -17.68 16.92
N ASN A 6 -4.12 -16.77 17.78
CA ASN A 6 -3.70 -17.11 19.15
C ASN A 6 -4.79 -17.81 19.98
N HIS A 7 -6.06 -17.47 19.76
CA HIS A 7 -7.20 -18.09 20.46
C HIS A 7 -7.57 -19.48 19.92
N LEU A 8 -7.06 -19.87 18.75
CA LEU A 8 -7.35 -21.15 18.08
C LEU A 8 -6.27 -22.21 18.30
N VAL A 9 -5.10 -21.86 18.86
CA VAL A 9 -3.98 -22.78 19.09
C VAL A 9 -4.42 -24.06 19.81
N GLY A 10 -5.20 -23.93 20.90
CA GLY A 10 -5.68 -25.07 21.68
C GLY A 10 -6.73 -25.92 20.95
N GLN A 11 -7.56 -25.29 20.11
CA GLN A 11 -8.55 -26.00 19.30
C GLN A 11 -7.86 -26.83 18.22
N TRP A 12 -6.90 -26.23 17.50
CA TRP A 12 -6.09 -26.92 16.50
C TRP A 12 -5.38 -28.14 17.09
N ALA A 13 -4.75 -27.99 18.27
CA ALA A 13 -4.12 -29.12 18.95
C ALA A 13 -5.10 -30.26 19.29
N SER A 14 -6.30 -29.91 19.76
CA SER A 14 -7.34 -30.89 20.12
C SER A 14 -7.84 -31.65 18.89
N GLU A 15 -8.13 -30.95 17.79
CA GLU A 15 -8.60 -31.58 16.55
C GLU A 15 -7.49 -32.39 15.87
N TYR A 16 -6.24 -31.93 15.91
CA TYR A 16 -5.11 -32.67 15.35
C TYR A 16 -4.92 -34.03 16.05
N LEU A 17 -4.94 -34.06 17.39
CA LEU A 17 -4.85 -35.30 18.16
C LEU A 17 -6.10 -36.17 18.03
N ARG A 18 -7.26 -35.58 17.77
CA ARG A 18 -8.49 -36.34 17.51
C ARG A 18 -8.39 -37.10 16.19
N LEU A 19 -7.86 -36.47 15.14
CA LEU A 19 -7.69 -37.08 13.82
C LEU A 19 -6.47 -38.00 13.77
N TYR A 20 -5.40 -37.63 14.47
CA TYR A 20 -4.12 -38.35 14.50
C TYR A 20 -3.65 -38.59 15.94
N PRO A 21 -4.23 -39.56 16.67
CA PRO A 21 -3.94 -39.77 18.09
C PRO A 21 -2.49 -40.15 18.40
N SER A 22 -1.79 -40.75 17.45
CA SER A 22 -0.39 -41.17 17.60
C SER A 22 0.62 -40.09 17.21
N ALA A 23 0.18 -38.93 16.73
CA ALA A 23 1.08 -37.88 16.27
C ALA A 23 1.79 -37.18 17.45
N ASN A 24 3.10 -37.03 17.34
CA ASN A 24 3.91 -36.28 18.29
C ASN A 24 3.87 -34.80 17.93
N ILE A 25 2.96 -34.05 18.56
CA ILE A 25 2.80 -32.62 18.32
C ILE A 25 3.43 -31.75 19.42
N LEU A 26 3.98 -30.60 19.01
CA LEU A 26 4.42 -29.55 19.92
C LEU A 26 3.48 -28.36 19.81
N VAL A 27 2.92 -27.92 20.95
CA VAL A 27 1.94 -26.81 20.99
C VAL A 27 2.49 -25.68 21.85
N THR A 28 2.43 -24.46 21.34
CA THR A 28 2.85 -23.26 22.09
C THR A 28 1.85 -22.83 23.15
N THR A 29 2.38 -22.33 24.27
CA THR A 29 1.63 -21.58 25.28
C THR A 29 2.15 -20.14 25.39
N LYS A 30 1.39 -19.26 26.03
CA LYS A 30 1.82 -17.86 26.26
C LYS A 30 3.14 -17.78 27.05
N ARG A 31 3.38 -18.72 27.96
CA ARG A 31 4.59 -18.79 28.82
C ARG A 31 5.85 -19.16 28.05
N ASP A 32 5.71 -19.90 26.94
CA ASP A 32 6.86 -20.35 26.14
C ASP A 32 7.60 -19.20 25.44
N PHE A 33 6.94 -18.06 25.24
CA PHE A 33 7.51 -16.89 24.55
C PHE A 33 7.79 -15.69 25.48
N GLU A 34 7.85 -15.95 26.79
CA GLU A 34 8.51 -15.07 27.75
C GLU A 34 10.03 -15.06 27.51
N THR A 35 10.71 -13.95 27.81
CA THR A 35 12.09 -13.68 27.38
C THR A 35 13.09 -14.81 27.68
N GLY A 36 12.95 -15.50 28.82
CA GLY A 36 13.82 -16.62 29.20
C GLY A 36 13.43 -17.99 28.59
N ASN A 37 12.16 -18.21 28.26
CA ASN A 37 11.65 -19.53 27.84
C ASN A 37 11.70 -19.73 26.32
N ARG A 38 11.72 -18.63 25.57
CA ARG A 38 11.67 -18.67 24.11
C ARG A 38 12.82 -19.47 23.48
N LYS A 39 14.04 -19.28 23.98
CA LYS A 39 15.22 -20.03 23.50
C LYS A 39 15.05 -21.53 23.73
N LYS A 40 14.51 -21.92 24.89
CA LYS A 40 14.21 -23.31 25.22
C LYS A 40 13.14 -23.89 24.29
N PHE A 41 12.08 -23.15 23.99
CA PHE A 41 11.03 -23.60 23.08
C PHE A 41 11.55 -23.80 21.64
N CYS A 42 12.30 -22.83 21.11
CA CYS A 42 12.90 -22.95 19.78
C CYS A 42 13.93 -24.09 19.73
N GLY A 43 14.70 -24.29 20.80
CA GLY A 43 15.64 -25.41 20.93
C GLY A 43 14.94 -26.76 20.94
N ARG A 44 13.76 -26.85 21.56
CA ARG A 44 12.93 -28.06 21.50
C ARG A 44 12.49 -28.36 20.07
N ILE A 45 12.03 -27.36 19.32
CA ILE A 45 11.66 -27.55 17.91
C ILE A 45 12.86 -28.09 17.12
N ALA A 46 14.02 -27.45 17.23
CA ALA A 46 15.20 -27.80 16.44
C ALA A 46 15.78 -29.19 16.77
N THR A 47 15.63 -29.66 18.02
CA THR A 47 16.19 -30.94 18.48
C THR A 47 15.18 -32.08 18.54
N GLY A 48 13.88 -31.78 18.50
CA GLY A 48 12.82 -32.76 18.66
C GLY A 48 12.30 -33.30 17.33
N ALA A 49 12.03 -34.60 17.29
CA ALA A 49 11.31 -35.23 16.18
C ALA A 49 9.80 -35.08 16.40
N TYR A 50 9.23 -33.96 15.95
CA TYR A 50 7.80 -33.68 16.01
C TYR A 50 7.16 -33.82 14.62
N ASP A 51 5.98 -34.44 14.56
CA ASP A 51 5.20 -34.52 13.32
C ASP A 51 4.58 -33.15 12.96
N ALA A 52 4.24 -32.36 13.99
CA ALA A 52 3.69 -31.03 13.82
C ALA A 52 4.05 -30.09 14.98
N VAL A 53 4.32 -28.84 14.64
CA VAL A 53 4.45 -27.73 15.60
C VAL A 53 3.31 -26.76 15.37
N ILE A 54 2.50 -26.50 16.40
CA ILE A 54 1.35 -25.57 16.37
C ILE A 54 1.72 -24.32 17.17
N ILE A 55 1.74 -23.16 16.50
CA ILE A 55 2.17 -21.87 17.05
C ILE A 55 1.14 -20.77 16.78
N GLY A 56 0.99 -19.83 17.72
CA GLY A 56 0.17 -18.63 17.53
C GLY A 56 0.82 -17.57 16.64
N HIS A 57 0.03 -16.79 15.89
CA HIS A 57 0.53 -15.70 15.03
C HIS A 57 1.54 -14.78 15.73
N SER A 58 1.22 -14.31 16.95
CA SER A 58 2.08 -13.36 17.66
C SER A 58 3.39 -13.98 18.16
N GLN A 59 3.42 -15.30 18.35
CA GLN A 59 4.60 -16.05 18.75
C GLN A 59 5.47 -16.35 17.53
N PHE A 60 4.86 -16.71 16.41
CA PHE A 60 5.56 -16.91 15.14
C PHE A 60 6.29 -15.64 14.69
N GLU A 61 5.65 -14.47 14.80
CA GLU A 61 6.25 -13.16 14.52
C GLU A 61 7.47 -12.85 15.39
N ARG A 62 7.62 -13.51 16.55
CA ARG A 62 8.79 -13.30 17.39
C ARG A 62 10.01 -14.02 16.84
N ILE A 63 9.87 -15.13 16.11
CA ILE A 63 10.97 -15.95 15.56
C ILE A 63 11.58 -15.25 14.33
N PRO A 64 12.78 -14.64 14.40
CA PRO A 64 13.37 -13.95 13.27
C PRO A 64 14.01 -14.94 12.29
N ILE A 65 14.20 -14.47 11.07
CA ILE A 65 15.15 -15.07 10.11
C ILE A 65 16.57 -14.55 10.40
N SER A 66 17.61 -15.28 10.01
CA SER A 66 19.01 -14.90 10.25
C SER A 66 19.37 -13.52 9.69
N GLU A 67 20.27 -12.81 10.38
CA GLU A 67 20.75 -11.48 9.94
C GLU A 67 21.39 -11.53 8.55
N GLU A 68 22.08 -12.62 8.21
CA GLU A 68 22.69 -12.82 6.90
C GLU A 68 21.64 -12.80 5.78
N ARG A 69 20.53 -13.53 5.96
CA ARG A 69 19.42 -13.56 4.99
C ARG A 69 18.65 -12.25 4.95
N GLN A 70 18.42 -11.62 6.11
CA GLN A 70 17.82 -10.27 6.14
C GLN A 70 18.66 -9.29 5.33
N ARG A 71 19.99 -9.34 5.49
CA ARG A 71 20.94 -8.51 4.77
C ARG A 71 20.93 -8.81 3.28
N GLU A 72 21.01 -10.08 2.88
CA GLU A 72 20.96 -10.47 1.47
C GLU A 72 19.69 -9.98 0.78
N GLN A 73 18.54 -10.13 1.44
CA GLN A 73 17.26 -9.69 0.88
C GLN A 73 17.16 -8.17 0.77
N LEU A 74 17.65 -7.43 1.77
CA LEU A 74 17.74 -5.98 1.69
C LEU A 74 18.71 -5.51 0.60
N MET A 75 19.81 -6.24 0.36
CA MET A 75 20.72 -5.97 -0.76
C MET A 75 20.05 -6.22 -2.12
N ARG A 76 19.32 -7.32 -2.30
CA ARG A 76 18.54 -7.58 -3.53
C ARG A 76 17.51 -6.48 -3.77
N GLN A 77 16.79 -6.07 -2.74
CA GLN A 77 15.85 -4.94 -2.82
C GLN A 77 16.55 -3.62 -3.16
N LEU A 78 17.76 -3.40 -2.65
CA LEU A 78 18.54 -2.22 -2.95
C LEU A 78 18.96 -2.18 -4.42
N ASP A 79 19.44 -3.31 -4.94
CA ASP A 79 19.82 -3.49 -6.35
C ASP A 79 18.62 -3.25 -7.29
N ASP A 80 17.44 -3.76 -6.94
CA ASP A 80 16.19 -3.51 -7.68
C ASP A 80 15.81 -2.02 -7.70
N ILE A 81 15.98 -1.32 -6.58
CA ILE A 81 15.70 0.13 -6.52
C ILE A 81 16.74 0.93 -7.30
N GLU A 82 18.01 0.52 -7.26
CA GLU A 82 19.09 1.19 -7.99
C GLU A 82 18.87 1.02 -9.51
N ARG A 83 18.57 -0.19 -10.00
CA ARG A 83 18.12 -0.41 -11.39
C ARG A 83 16.91 0.45 -11.76
N GLY A 84 15.89 0.48 -10.90
CA GLY A 84 14.70 1.28 -11.14
C GLY A 84 14.94 2.80 -11.16
N ILE A 85 15.99 3.29 -10.49
CA ILE A 85 16.43 4.70 -10.59
C ILE A 85 17.08 4.94 -11.94
N ASP A 86 17.97 4.05 -12.37
CA ASP A 86 18.71 4.16 -13.62
C ASP A 86 17.73 4.15 -14.82
N ASP A 87 16.74 3.26 -14.81
CA ASP A 87 15.69 3.19 -15.84
C ASP A 87 14.89 4.50 -15.95
N VAL A 88 14.52 5.10 -14.82
CA VAL A 88 13.75 6.35 -14.79
C VAL A 88 14.60 7.53 -15.27
N GLN A 89 15.89 7.53 -14.94
CA GLN A 89 16.83 8.55 -15.42
C GLN A 89 17.06 8.41 -16.93
N ALA A 90 17.20 7.19 -17.44
CA ALA A 90 17.37 6.90 -18.85
C ALA A 90 16.11 7.24 -19.67
N SER A 91 14.92 7.04 -19.12
CA SER A 91 13.65 7.31 -19.79
C SER A 91 13.18 8.77 -19.67
N HIS A 92 14.00 9.69 -19.17
CA HIS A 92 13.61 11.07 -18.82
C HIS A 92 12.32 11.15 -17.95
N GLY A 93 12.13 10.17 -17.06
CA GLY A 93 10.96 10.12 -16.18
C GLY A 93 10.94 11.25 -15.15
N GLU A 94 9.77 11.48 -14.54
CA GLU A 94 9.57 12.60 -13.62
C GLU A 94 10.61 12.64 -12.47
N GLN A 95 11.23 13.81 -12.25
CA GLN A 95 12.20 14.04 -11.16
C GLN A 95 11.64 13.70 -9.77
N PHE A 96 10.32 13.81 -9.58
CA PHE A 96 9.63 13.44 -8.35
C PHE A 96 9.79 11.95 -8.02
N THR A 97 9.61 11.09 -9.02
CA THR A 97 9.76 9.63 -8.91
C THR A 97 11.20 9.26 -8.52
N VAL A 98 12.21 9.91 -9.13
CA VAL A 98 13.63 9.71 -8.79
C VAL A 98 13.92 10.08 -7.34
N LYS A 99 13.46 11.26 -6.88
CA LYS A 99 13.67 11.73 -5.50
C LYS A 99 13.07 10.77 -4.47
N GLN A 100 11.95 10.13 -4.82
CA GLN A 100 11.25 9.21 -3.93
C GLN A 100 11.87 7.80 -3.89
N LEU A 101 12.35 7.29 -5.03
CA LEU A 101 13.19 6.09 -5.08
C LEU A 101 14.48 6.30 -4.28
N MET A 102 15.12 7.47 -4.38
CA MET A 102 16.27 7.84 -3.55
C MET A 102 15.98 7.85 -2.04
N LYS A 103 14.79 8.34 -1.63
CA LYS A 103 14.36 8.28 -0.22
C LYS A 103 14.22 6.83 0.25
N THR A 104 13.67 5.97 -0.59
CA THR A 104 13.50 4.55 -0.29
C THR A 104 14.85 3.83 -0.22
N ARG A 105 15.74 4.09 -1.17
CA ARG A 105 17.15 3.65 -1.14
C ARG A 105 17.83 4.04 0.17
N LYS A 106 17.67 5.29 0.62
CA LYS A 106 18.22 5.76 1.90
C LYS A 106 17.62 5.01 3.10
N ALA A 107 16.32 4.70 3.07
CA ALA A 107 15.67 3.93 4.12
C ALA A 107 16.18 2.47 4.20
N ILE A 108 16.40 1.82 3.05
CA ILE A 108 16.99 0.47 3.00
C ILE A 108 18.44 0.50 3.48
N LYS A 109 19.26 1.47 3.03
CA LYS A 109 20.65 1.65 3.51
C LYS A 109 20.69 1.84 5.03
N ALA A 110 19.81 2.68 5.58
CA ALA A 110 19.71 2.86 7.04
C ALA A 110 19.30 1.57 7.79
N LYS A 111 18.51 0.67 7.19
CA LYS A 111 18.20 -0.64 7.78
C LYS A 111 19.41 -1.58 7.73
N LEU A 112 20.13 -1.60 6.60
CA LEU A 112 21.38 -2.35 6.47
C LEU A 112 22.42 -1.88 7.48
N ASP A 113 22.58 -0.58 7.68
CA ASP A 113 23.48 0.00 8.67
C ASP A 113 23.08 -0.43 10.09
N LYS A 114 21.78 -0.40 10.42
CA LYS A 114 21.27 -0.90 11.71
C LYS A 114 21.54 -2.38 11.94
N LEU A 115 21.44 -3.22 10.89
CA LEU A 115 21.78 -4.64 10.96
C LEU A 115 23.27 -4.86 11.19
N ASN A 116 24.12 -4.00 10.61
CA ASN A 116 25.58 -4.05 10.79
C ASN A 116 26.04 -3.53 12.17
N ASP A 117 25.29 -2.61 12.77
CA ASP A 117 25.62 -1.98 14.07
C ASP A 117 25.24 -2.86 15.28
N THR A 118 24.71 -4.06 15.04
CA THR A 118 24.27 -5.02 16.07
C THR A 118 25.45 -5.73 16.75
N LYS A 119 26.36 -4.96 17.36
CA LYS A 119 27.30 -5.50 18.35
C LYS A 119 26.52 -5.86 19.63
N ARG A 120 26.15 -7.14 19.73
CA ARG A 120 25.44 -7.83 20.83
C ARG A 120 23.91 -7.64 20.84
N LYS A 121 23.18 -8.74 20.60
CA LYS A 121 21.96 -9.14 21.33
C LYS A 121 21.65 -10.62 21.07
N ASP A 122 21.50 -11.36 22.17
CA ASP A 122 21.02 -12.73 22.37
C ASP A 122 21.19 -13.80 21.27
N SER A 123 21.77 -14.94 21.68
CA SER A 123 21.77 -16.22 20.95
C SER A 123 20.34 -16.78 20.80
N VAL A 124 19.53 -16.15 19.96
CA VAL A 124 18.18 -16.61 19.63
C VAL A 124 18.28 -17.56 18.46
N ILE A 125 17.60 -18.71 18.56
CA ILE A 125 17.51 -19.67 17.46
C ILE A 125 16.67 -19.04 16.35
N ASN A 126 17.24 -18.98 15.15
CA ASN A 126 16.61 -18.41 13.96
C ASN A 126 15.64 -19.40 13.31
N PHE A 127 14.75 -18.91 12.44
CA PHE A 127 13.74 -19.74 11.79
C PHE A 127 14.35 -20.91 10.99
N GLU A 128 15.47 -20.67 10.33
CA GLU A 128 16.20 -21.64 9.50
C GLU A 128 16.79 -22.79 10.33
N GLU A 129 17.17 -22.50 11.57
CA GLU A 129 17.74 -23.48 12.51
C GLU A 129 16.67 -24.39 13.11
N LEU A 130 15.39 -24.06 12.93
CA LEU A 130 14.29 -24.91 13.40
C LEU A 130 14.09 -26.17 12.56
N GLY A 131 14.67 -26.23 11.35
CA GLY A 131 14.53 -27.38 10.45
C GLY A 131 13.10 -27.58 9.90
N ILE A 132 12.31 -26.51 9.81
CA ILE A 132 10.94 -26.58 9.29
C ILE A 132 10.96 -26.67 7.76
N ASP A 133 10.29 -27.68 7.22
CA ASP A 133 10.12 -27.93 5.80
C ASP A 133 8.78 -27.42 5.25
N ARG A 134 7.72 -27.41 6.07
CA ARG A 134 6.37 -26.97 5.69
C ARG A 134 5.78 -25.96 6.65
N LEU A 135 5.14 -24.93 6.10
CA LEU A 135 4.49 -23.84 6.81
C LEU A 135 3.05 -23.70 6.37
N PHE A 136 2.13 -23.90 7.30
CA PHE A 136 0.70 -23.68 7.13
C PHE A 136 0.32 -22.40 7.86
N ILE A 137 -0.23 -21.41 7.16
CA ILE A 137 -0.73 -20.15 7.73
C ILE A 137 -2.25 -20.16 7.66
N ASP A 138 -2.90 -20.27 8.82
CA ASP A 138 -4.35 -20.11 8.97
C ASP A 138 -4.72 -18.62 9.08
N GLU A 139 -5.92 -18.27 8.62
CA GLU A 139 -6.38 -16.87 8.50
C GLU A 139 -5.33 -15.94 7.87
N SER A 140 -4.74 -16.37 6.75
CA SER A 140 -3.63 -15.67 6.08
C SER A 140 -3.94 -14.22 5.66
N HIS A 141 -5.22 -13.85 5.60
CA HIS A 141 -5.67 -12.48 5.37
C HIS A 141 -5.11 -11.47 6.40
N PHE A 142 -4.64 -11.91 7.58
CA PHE A 142 -3.91 -11.04 8.52
C PHE A 142 -2.56 -10.54 7.99
N TYR A 143 -1.99 -11.19 6.98
CA TYR A 143 -0.68 -10.89 6.39
C TYR A 143 -0.76 -10.24 4.99
N LYS A 144 -1.95 -9.87 4.53
CA LYS A 144 -2.18 -9.28 3.19
C LYS A 144 -1.54 -7.91 2.95
N ASN A 145 -1.19 -7.19 4.02
CA ASN A 145 -0.56 -5.88 3.95
C ASN A 145 0.97 -6.02 3.78
N LEU A 146 1.40 -6.62 2.67
CA LEU A 146 2.81 -6.69 2.30
C LEU A 146 3.26 -5.35 1.71
N TYR A 147 4.41 -4.85 2.13
CA TYR A 147 4.94 -3.60 1.59
C TYR A 147 5.37 -3.77 0.13
N LEU A 148 4.92 -2.84 -0.71
CA LEU A 148 5.21 -2.84 -2.14
C LEU A 148 6.05 -1.62 -2.51
N TYR A 149 7.13 -1.87 -3.25
CA TYR A 149 7.93 -0.82 -3.88
C TYR A 149 7.28 -0.49 -5.22
N THR A 150 6.77 0.73 -5.35
CA THR A 150 5.99 1.18 -6.50
C THR A 150 6.24 2.66 -6.76
N LYS A 151 6.27 3.05 -8.05
CA LYS A 151 6.21 4.44 -8.51
C LYS A 151 4.83 5.05 -8.21
N MET A 152 3.78 4.23 -8.18
CA MET A 152 2.39 4.59 -7.88
C MET A 152 2.13 4.78 -6.37
N ARG A 153 2.79 5.75 -5.74
CA ARG A 153 2.50 6.12 -4.33
C ARG A 153 1.29 7.07 -4.24
N ASN A 154 0.50 6.95 -3.17
CA ASN A 154 -0.82 7.61 -2.98
C ASN A 154 -2.01 6.98 -3.72
N VAL A 155 -1.86 5.79 -4.29
CA VAL A 155 -3.00 5.04 -4.83
C VAL A 155 -3.75 4.33 -3.71
N GLY A 156 -5.09 4.46 -3.66
CA GLY A 156 -5.96 3.66 -2.80
C GLY A 156 -5.77 2.14 -3.02
N GLY A 157 -5.97 1.32 -2.00
CA GLY A 157 -5.73 -0.13 -2.06
C GLY A 157 -4.26 -0.60 -1.92
N ILE A 158 -3.24 0.26 -2.10
CA ILE A 158 -1.82 -0.14 -1.93
C ILE A 158 -1.35 0.07 -0.48
N ALA A 159 -0.73 -0.96 0.11
CA ALA A 159 -0.08 -0.86 1.41
C ALA A 159 1.16 0.06 1.35
N GLN A 160 1.01 1.31 1.82
CA GLN A 160 2.09 2.32 1.83
C GLN A 160 2.98 2.28 3.07
N THR A 161 2.54 1.57 4.12
CA THR A 161 3.31 1.39 5.36
C THR A 161 3.72 -0.07 5.47
N GLU A 162 4.98 -0.28 5.79
CA GLU A 162 5.53 -1.61 5.97
C GLU A 162 5.03 -2.24 7.26
N ALA A 163 4.21 -3.28 7.12
CA ALA A 163 3.87 -4.14 8.24
C ALA A 163 5.03 -5.11 8.48
N GLN A 164 5.68 -4.99 9.63
CA GLN A 164 6.81 -5.84 10.01
C GLN A 164 6.45 -7.34 9.93
N LYS A 165 5.25 -7.71 10.42
CA LYS A 165 4.75 -9.10 10.36
C LYS A 165 4.64 -9.67 8.94
N SER A 166 4.17 -8.87 7.99
CA SER A 166 4.00 -9.31 6.59
C SER A 166 5.35 -9.47 5.91
N SER A 167 6.28 -8.56 6.21
CA SER A 167 7.65 -8.60 5.69
C SER A 167 8.42 -9.80 6.26
N ASP A 168 8.29 -10.06 7.56
CA ASP A 168 8.84 -11.25 8.24
C ASP A 168 8.33 -12.56 7.61
N LEU A 169 7.01 -12.69 7.43
CA LEU A 169 6.43 -13.85 6.75
C LEU A 169 6.96 -13.98 5.32
N PHE A 170 7.14 -12.87 4.60
CA PHE A 170 7.61 -12.91 3.21
C PHE A 170 9.04 -13.46 3.13
N MET A 171 9.92 -13.04 4.05
CA MET A 171 11.27 -13.59 4.14
C MET A 171 11.27 -15.10 4.41
N LYS A 172 10.41 -15.55 5.34
CA LYS A 172 10.26 -16.98 5.66
C LYS A 172 9.71 -17.79 4.50
N CYS A 173 8.73 -17.26 3.75
CA CYS A 173 8.23 -17.89 2.54
C CYS A 173 9.33 -18.05 1.48
N ARG A 174 10.14 -17.01 1.25
CA ARG A 174 11.26 -17.08 0.30
C ARG A 174 12.31 -18.12 0.69
N TYR A 175 12.62 -18.21 1.98
CA TYR A 175 13.50 -19.28 2.48
C TYR A 175 12.90 -20.68 2.22
N LEU A 176 11.61 -20.87 2.49
CA LEU A 176 10.94 -22.14 2.24
C LEU A 176 10.86 -22.47 0.76
N ASP A 177 10.66 -21.49 -0.11
CA ASP A 177 10.69 -21.67 -1.56
C ASP A 177 12.04 -22.23 -2.02
N GLU A 178 13.15 -21.69 -1.52
CA GLU A 178 14.51 -22.12 -1.86
C GLU A 178 14.78 -23.58 -1.45
N ILE A 179 14.35 -24.00 -0.26
CA ILE A 179 14.65 -25.35 0.24
C ILE A 179 13.65 -26.41 -0.24
N THR A 180 12.43 -26.02 -0.63
CA THR A 180 11.37 -26.97 -1.02
C THR A 180 11.00 -26.94 -2.50
N GLY A 181 11.57 -26.03 -3.28
CA GLY A 181 11.14 -25.78 -4.66
C GLY A 181 9.71 -25.25 -4.74
N SER A 182 9.39 -24.26 -3.91
CA SER A 182 8.07 -23.59 -3.82
C SER A 182 6.89 -24.51 -3.42
N ARG A 183 7.15 -25.56 -2.63
CA ARG A 183 6.12 -26.52 -2.16
C ARG A 183 5.93 -26.51 -0.64
N GLY A 184 6.65 -25.64 0.05
CA GLY A 184 6.69 -25.60 1.52
C GLY A 184 5.64 -24.72 2.17
N VAL A 185 4.92 -23.86 1.44
CA VAL A 185 4.02 -22.85 2.04
C VAL A 185 2.57 -23.07 1.61
N ILE A 186 1.66 -23.10 2.59
CA ILE A 186 0.21 -23.27 2.37
C ILE A 186 -0.53 -22.20 3.17
N PHE A 187 -1.37 -21.43 2.49
CA PHE A 187 -2.24 -20.43 3.12
C PHE A 187 -3.68 -20.94 3.16
N ALA A 188 -4.34 -20.77 4.31
CA ALA A 188 -5.76 -21.01 4.49
C ALA A 188 -6.44 -19.68 4.89
N THR A 189 -7.53 -19.33 4.20
CA THR A 189 -8.34 -18.15 4.50
C THR A 189 -9.72 -18.32 3.92
N GLY A 190 -10.75 -17.95 4.69
CA GLY A 190 -12.12 -17.88 4.17
C GLY A 190 -12.37 -16.68 3.26
N THR A 191 -11.51 -15.66 3.34
CA THR A 191 -11.67 -14.39 2.62
C THR A 191 -10.34 -13.97 2.00
N PRO A 192 -9.94 -14.56 0.86
CA PRO A 192 -8.64 -14.31 0.23
C PRO A 192 -8.49 -12.87 -0.26
N ILE A 193 -9.60 -12.22 -0.61
CA ILE A 193 -9.68 -10.80 -0.92
C ILE A 193 -10.70 -10.20 0.05
N SER A 194 -10.31 -9.20 0.83
CA SER A 194 -11.20 -8.59 1.83
C SER A 194 -11.50 -7.11 1.58
N ASN A 195 -10.73 -6.41 0.74
CA ASN A 195 -11.07 -5.03 0.34
C ASN A 195 -10.75 -4.71 -1.13
N SER A 196 -9.54 -4.99 -1.62
CA SER A 196 -9.13 -4.62 -2.99
C SER A 196 -8.32 -5.73 -3.65
N MET A 197 -8.34 -5.80 -4.99
CA MET A 197 -7.55 -6.77 -5.77
C MET A 197 -6.04 -6.61 -5.59
N VAL A 198 -5.56 -5.47 -5.11
CA VAL A 198 -4.14 -5.32 -4.73
C VAL A 198 -3.73 -6.35 -3.67
N GLU A 199 -4.67 -6.81 -2.83
CA GLU A 199 -4.43 -7.86 -1.84
C GLU A 199 -4.12 -9.21 -2.52
N MET A 200 -4.70 -9.48 -3.69
CA MET A 200 -4.39 -10.67 -4.49
C MET A 200 -2.92 -10.68 -4.87
N TYR A 201 -2.37 -9.55 -5.31
CA TYR A 201 -0.95 -9.45 -5.65
C TYR A 201 -0.04 -9.76 -4.45
N SER A 202 -0.39 -9.33 -3.25
CA SER A 202 0.34 -9.71 -2.03
C SER A 202 0.37 -11.23 -1.84
N VAL A 203 -0.79 -11.91 -1.99
CA VAL A 203 -0.88 -13.38 -1.91
C VAL A 203 -0.07 -14.03 -3.02
N GLN A 204 -0.12 -13.50 -4.24
CA GLN A 204 0.67 -13.99 -5.36
C GLN A 204 2.18 -13.88 -5.07
N ARG A 205 2.63 -12.78 -4.48
CA ARG A 205 4.03 -12.64 -4.06
C ARG A 205 4.44 -13.65 -2.99
N TYR A 206 3.54 -14.06 -2.11
CA TYR A 206 3.84 -15.09 -1.12
C TYR A 206 3.97 -16.50 -1.72
N LEU A 207 3.12 -16.84 -2.69
CA LEU A 207 2.94 -18.24 -3.14
C LEU A 207 3.41 -18.53 -4.58
N GLN A 208 3.53 -17.52 -5.44
CA GLN A 208 3.88 -17.66 -6.87
C GLN A 208 4.91 -16.62 -7.32
N TYR A 209 5.85 -16.23 -6.44
CA TYR A 209 6.85 -15.21 -6.72
C TYR A 209 7.69 -15.52 -7.98
N ASP A 210 8.13 -16.76 -8.15
CA ASP A 210 8.95 -17.16 -9.30
C ASP A 210 8.14 -17.14 -10.61
N THR A 211 6.84 -17.43 -10.57
CA THR A 211 5.93 -17.29 -11.73
C THR A 211 5.74 -15.82 -12.09
N LEU A 212 5.56 -14.94 -11.10
CA LEU A 212 5.51 -13.50 -11.32
C LEU A 212 6.81 -12.99 -11.96
N ALA A 213 7.98 -13.46 -11.50
CA ALA A 213 9.27 -13.10 -12.07
C ALA A 213 9.42 -13.54 -13.53
N ARG A 214 9.04 -14.78 -13.87
CA ARG A 214 9.08 -15.29 -15.25
C ARG A 214 8.19 -14.49 -16.20
N ASN A 215 7.05 -14.00 -15.72
CA ASN A 215 6.12 -13.19 -16.51
C ASN A 215 6.45 -11.69 -16.51
N GLY A 216 7.53 -11.25 -15.85
CA GLY A 216 7.87 -9.82 -15.72
C GLY A 216 6.94 -9.03 -14.80
N LEU A 217 6.14 -9.72 -13.97
CA LEU A 217 5.13 -9.18 -13.06
C LEU A 217 5.62 -9.11 -11.60
N GLN A 218 6.92 -9.28 -11.36
CA GLN A 218 7.54 -9.20 -10.02
C GLN A 218 7.44 -7.81 -9.37
N HIS A 219 7.32 -6.77 -10.19
CA HIS A 219 7.14 -5.40 -9.73
C HIS A 219 5.66 -5.05 -9.77
N PHE A 220 5.20 -4.39 -8.71
CA PHE A 220 3.80 -4.02 -8.59
C PHE A 220 3.35 -3.12 -9.75
N ASP A 221 4.22 -2.22 -10.22
CA ASP A 221 3.91 -1.31 -11.34
C ASP A 221 3.63 -2.08 -12.63
N SER A 222 4.41 -3.12 -12.94
CA SER A 222 4.21 -3.99 -14.11
C SER A 222 2.89 -4.75 -13.99
N TRP A 223 2.63 -5.35 -12.83
CA TRP A 223 1.37 -6.04 -12.56
C TRP A 223 0.16 -5.10 -12.65
N ALA A 224 0.26 -3.92 -12.03
CA ALA A 224 -0.78 -2.89 -12.05
C ALA A 224 -1.04 -2.40 -13.48
N SER A 225 -0.02 -2.17 -14.29
CA SER A 225 -0.20 -1.73 -15.69
C SER A 225 -0.86 -2.80 -16.58
N THR A 226 -0.72 -4.08 -16.23
CA THR A 226 -1.25 -5.21 -17.01
C THR A 226 -2.72 -5.47 -16.68
N PHE A 227 -3.09 -5.35 -15.39
CA PHE A 227 -4.40 -5.77 -14.89
C PHE A 227 -5.24 -4.64 -14.32
N GLY A 228 -4.69 -3.45 -14.08
CA GLY A 228 -5.36 -2.37 -13.37
C GLY A 228 -5.36 -1.05 -14.14
N GLU A 229 -6.44 -0.30 -14.02
CA GLU A 229 -6.55 1.07 -14.47
C GLU A 229 -6.70 1.99 -13.26
N THR A 230 -5.73 2.87 -13.13
CA THR A 230 -5.76 3.92 -12.12
C THR A 230 -6.52 5.13 -12.65
N VAL A 231 -7.57 5.54 -11.96
CA VAL A 231 -8.24 6.81 -12.22
C VAL A 231 -7.86 7.80 -11.13
N THR A 232 -7.38 8.96 -11.55
CA THR A 232 -7.20 10.11 -10.66
C THR A 232 -8.53 10.84 -10.54
N ALA A 233 -9.16 10.69 -9.38
CA ALA A 233 -10.36 11.43 -9.00
C ALA A 233 -9.98 12.57 -8.04
N LEU A 234 -10.67 13.70 -8.13
CA LEU A 234 -10.51 14.78 -7.17
C LEU A 234 -11.35 14.44 -5.94
N GLU A 235 -10.73 13.83 -4.93
CA GLU A 235 -11.41 13.58 -3.66
C GLU A 235 -11.26 14.81 -2.75
N LEU A 236 -12.25 15.04 -1.91
CA LEU A 236 -12.09 16.02 -0.84
C LEU A 236 -11.00 15.49 0.12
N SER A 237 -9.98 16.30 0.39
CA SER A 237 -8.97 15.95 1.39
C SER A 237 -9.64 15.59 2.73
N PRO A 238 -9.09 14.67 3.55
CA PRO A 238 -9.64 14.36 4.88
C PRO A 238 -9.83 15.60 5.78
N GLU A 239 -9.03 16.64 5.54
CA GLU A 239 -9.10 17.96 6.17
C GLU A 239 -10.24 18.84 5.63
N GLY A 240 -10.99 18.39 4.62
CA GLY A 240 -12.06 19.06 3.89
C GLY A 240 -11.66 20.25 3.03
N THR A 241 -10.39 20.66 3.07
CA THR A 241 -9.91 21.98 2.62
C THR A 241 -9.69 22.14 1.13
N ASN A 242 -9.16 21.12 0.45
CA ASN A 242 -8.78 21.15 -0.96
C ASN A 242 -9.25 19.87 -1.63
N TYR A 243 -9.53 19.97 -2.94
CA TYR A 243 -9.59 18.77 -3.76
C TYR A 243 -8.17 18.23 -3.88
N ARG A 244 -7.97 17.03 -3.36
CA ARG A 244 -6.75 16.28 -3.56
C ARG A 244 -7.02 15.33 -4.70
N ALA A 245 -6.29 15.51 -5.79
CA ALA A 245 -6.17 14.47 -6.81
C ALA A 245 -5.66 13.21 -6.10
N LYS A 246 -6.54 12.23 -5.97
CA LYS A 246 -6.24 10.94 -5.39
C LYS A 246 -6.45 9.91 -6.48
N THR A 247 -5.37 9.21 -6.76
CA THR A 247 -5.38 8.12 -7.71
C THR A 247 -5.92 6.89 -6.99
N ARG A 248 -6.79 6.13 -7.64
CA ARG A 248 -7.29 4.84 -7.13
C ARG A 248 -7.41 3.86 -8.28
N PHE A 249 -7.27 2.57 -8.00
CA PHE A 249 -7.68 1.56 -8.97
C PHE A 249 -9.18 1.67 -9.13
N ALA A 250 -9.64 2.05 -10.31
CA ALA A 250 -11.06 2.19 -10.60
C ALA A 250 -11.59 0.99 -11.34
N LYS A 251 -10.77 0.42 -12.23
CA LYS A 251 -11.11 -0.75 -13.04
C LYS A 251 -9.96 -1.73 -13.04
N PHE A 252 -10.29 -3.00 -13.14
CA PHE A 252 -9.34 -4.04 -13.45
C PHE A 252 -9.74 -4.72 -14.76
N TYR A 253 -8.77 -5.01 -15.61
CA TYR A 253 -8.91 -5.64 -16.92
C TYR A 253 -8.21 -6.99 -16.95
N ASN A 254 -8.56 -7.82 -17.94
CA ASN A 254 -7.94 -9.15 -18.13
C ASN A 254 -8.07 -10.04 -16.89
N LEU A 255 -9.21 -9.92 -16.20
CA LEU A 255 -9.51 -10.72 -15.01
C LEU A 255 -9.48 -12.24 -15.28
N PRO A 256 -9.95 -12.77 -16.43
CA PRO A 256 -9.81 -14.20 -16.71
C PRO A 256 -8.35 -14.67 -16.68
N GLU A 257 -7.45 -13.91 -17.29
CA GLU A 257 -6.02 -14.21 -17.36
C GLU A 257 -5.35 -14.08 -15.97
N LEU A 258 -5.69 -13.04 -15.21
CA LEU A 258 -5.25 -12.88 -13.82
C LEU A 258 -5.72 -14.05 -12.94
N MET A 259 -6.99 -14.44 -13.05
CA MET A 259 -7.58 -15.52 -12.27
C MET A 259 -7.03 -16.88 -12.68
N GLN A 260 -6.70 -17.09 -13.95
CA GLN A 260 -6.02 -18.30 -14.40
C GLN A 260 -4.67 -18.45 -13.72
N MET A 261 -3.86 -17.38 -13.70
CA MET A 261 -2.57 -17.36 -12.99
C MET A 261 -2.75 -17.50 -11.47
N PHE A 262 -3.79 -16.90 -10.89
CA PHE A 262 -4.06 -17.04 -9.46
C PHE A 262 -4.47 -18.47 -9.07
N ARG A 263 -5.27 -19.15 -9.90
CA ARG A 263 -5.74 -20.53 -9.66
C ARG A 263 -4.63 -21.58 -9.74
N GLU A 264 -3.45 -21.26 -10.27
CA GLU A 264 -2.29 -22.16 -10.19
C GLU A 264 -1.85 -22.43 -8.75
N VAL A 265 -2.12 -21.51 -7.83
CA VAL A 265 -1.77 -21.62 -6.40
C VAL A 265 -2.96 -21.53 -5.45
N ALA A 266 -4.16 -21.27 -5.98
CA ALA A 266 -5.37 -21.08 -5.19
C ALA A 266 -6.45 -22.10 -5.59
N ASP A 267 -6.79 -22.99 -4.65
CA ASP A 267 -8.00 -23.81 -4.72
C ASP A 267 -9.14 -23.07 -3.98
N ILE A 268 -10.11 -22.58 -4.74
CA ILE A 268 -11.22 -21.77 -4.23
C ILE A 268 -12.50 -22.57 -4.36
N GLN A 269 -13.08 -22.93 -3.22
CA GLN A 269 -14.36 -23.63 -3.14
C GLN A 269 -15.39 -22.71 -2.50
N THR A 270 -16.41 -22.34 -3.28
CA THR A 270 -17.51 -21.49 -2.80
C THR A 270 -18.67 -22.36 -2.31
N ALA A 271 -19.54 -21.80 -1.47
CA ALA A 271 -20.68 -22.53 -0.89
C ALA A 271 -21.60 -23.16 -1.96
N ASP A 272 -21.78 -22.48 -3.10
CA ASP A 272 -22.58 -22.97 -4.22
C ASP A 272 -21.93 -24.14 -4.99
N MET A 273 -20.60 -24.31 -4.89
CA MET A 273 -19.89 -25.46 -5.46
C MET A 273 -20.03 -26.69 -4.55
N LEU A 274 -19.90 -26.49 -3.24
CA LEU A 274 -19.83 -27.59 -2.26
C LEU A 274 -21.20 -28.18 -1.90
N LYS A 275 -22.30 -27.43 -2.07
CA LYS A 275 -23.68 -27.85 -1.75
C LYS A 275 -23.78 -28.55 -0.37
N LEU A 276 -23.11 -27.97 0.62
CA LEU A 276 -23.06 -28.56 1.96
C LEU A 276 -24.46 -28.55 2.60
N PRO A 277 -24.78 -29.54 3.47
CA PRO A 277 -25.98 -29.50 4.30
C PRO A 277 -25.84 -28.40 5.36
N VAL A 278 -26.19 -27.18 4.97
CA VAL A 278 -26.23 -25.99 5.82
C VAL A 278 -27.67 -25.49 5.93
N PRO A 279 -28.04 -24.79 7.01
CA PRO A 279 -29.37 -24.24 7.14
C PRO A 279 -29.65 -23.18 6.09
N LYS A 280 -30.93 -23.07 5.69
CA LYS A 280 -31.39 -21.99 4.82
C LYS A 280 -31.42 -20.68 5.60
N VAL A 281 -30.76 -19.66 5.07
CA VAL A 281 -30.67 -18.33 5.69
C VAL A 281 -31.79 -17.42 5.20
N ASN A 282 -32.63 -16.95 6.13
CA ASN A 282 -33.67 -15.96 5.90
C ASN A 282 -33.17 -14.57 6.30
N TYR A 283 -33.14 -13.63 5.34
CA TYR A 283 -32.63 -12.27 5.57
C TYR A 283 -33.76 -11.31 5.92
N HIS A 284 -33.60 -10.58 7.03
CA HIS A 284 -34.55 -9.58 7.52
C HIS A 284 -33.88 -8.21 7.61
N ASN A 285 -34.30 -7.28 6.74
CA ASN A 285 -33.85 -5.89 6.78
C ASN A 285 -34.87 -5.05 7.56
N ILE A 286 -34.54 -4.76 8.82
CA ILE A 286 -35.38 -3.99 9.73
C ILE A 286 -35.06 -2.51 9.56
N LYS A 287 -36.02 -1.76 9.04
CA LYS A 287 -35.92 -0.33 8.83
C LYS A 287 -36.58 0.41 10.00
N THR A 288 -35.87 1.36 10.59
CA THR A 288 -36.41 2.28 11.59
C THR A 288 -36.33 3.71 11.09
N LYS A 289 -37.31 4.53 11.47
CA LYS A 289 -37.26 5.96 11.19
C LYS A 289 -36.31 6.65 12.17
N PRO A 290 -35.56 7.67 11.76
CA PRO A 290 -34.74 8.45 12.69
C PRO A 290 -35.64 9.26 13.63
N SER A 291 -35.17 9.47 14.86
CA SER A 291 -35.81 10.41 15.79
C SER A 291 -35.69 11.86 15.29
N GLU A 292 -36.51 12.77 15.81
CA GLU A 292 -36.37 14.21 15.52
C GLU A 292 -34.97 14.71 15.90
N ILE A 293 -34.47 14.28 17.08
CA ILE A 293 -33.13 14.59 17.57
C ILE A 293 -32.05 14.06 16.62
N GLN A 294 -32.18 12.80 16.17
CA GLN A 294 -31.23 12.21 15.22
C GLN A 294 -31.21 12.99 13.91
N THR A 295 -32.38 13.38 13.39
CA THR A 295 -32.51 14.16 12.16
C THR A 295 -31.79 15.50 12.27
N GLU A 296 -31.99 16.22 13.39
CA GLU A 296 -31.29 17.48 13.65
C GLU A 296 -29.77 17.29 13.82
N MET A 297 -29.34 16.23 14.48
CA MET A 297 -27.92 15.91 14.66
C MET A 297 -27.24 15.56 13.34
N VAL A 298 -27.90 14.81 12.45
CA VAL A 298 -27.39 14.55 11.09
C VAL A 298 -27.25 15.86 10.32
N ALA A 299 -28.23 16.77 10.40
CA ALA A 299 -28.10 18.10 9.82
C ALA A 299 -26.94 18.91 10.44
N GLY A 300 -26.69 18.73 11.74
CA GLY A 300 -25.52 19.27 12.44
C GLY A 300 -24.18 18.74 11.91
N LEU A 301 -24.10 17.46 11.53
CA LEU A 301 -22.92 16.87 10.89
C LEU A 301 -22.62 17.51 9.53
N ALA A 302 -23.65 17.83 8.74
CA ALA A 302 -23.46 18.57 7.49
C ALA A 302 -22.90 19.98 7.74
N LYS A 303 -23.40 20.69 8.75
CA LYS A 303 -22.85 22.00 9.15
C LYS A 303 -21.39 21.89 9.62
N ARG A 304 -21.05 20.82 10.35
CA ARG A 304 -19.64 20.53 10.73
C ARG A 304 -18.78 20.28 9.49
N ALA A 305 -19.26 19.48 8.54
CA ALA A 305 -18.57 19.22 7.29
C ALA A 305 -18.36 20.51 6.47
N GLU A 306 -19.34 21.43 6.47
CA GLU A 306 -19.21 22.77 5.86
C GLU A 306 -18.13 23.61 6.54
N LYS A 307 -18.07 23.62 7.87
CA LYS A 307 -17.03 24.34 8.62
C LYS A 307 -15.63 23.79 8.35
N VAL A 308 -15.49 22.46 8.28
CA VAL A 308 -14.25 21.77 7.93
C VAL A 308 -13.85 22.16 6.50
N ARG A 309 -14.80 22.15 5.55
CA ARG A 309 -14.57 22.60 4.17
C ARG A 309 -14.16 24.07 4.08
N ALA A 310 -14.78 24.94 4.86
CA ALA A 310 -14.52 26.37 4.89
C ALA A 310 -13.29 26.77 5.72
N ARG A 311 -12.52 25.80 6.27
CA ARG A 311 -11.35 26.04 7.15
C ARG A 311 -11.66 26.84 8.41
N LEU A 312 -12.90 26.78 8.88
CA LEU A 312 -13.30 27.44 10.14
C LEU A 312 -12.89 26.63 11.37
N VAL A 313 -12.39 25.39 11.18
CA VAL A 313 -11.99 24.47 12.25
C VAL A 313 -10.66 23.79 11.87
N LYS A 314 -9.81 23.53 12.87
CA LYS A 314 -8.53 22.82 12.68
C LYS A 314 -8.77 21.30 12.55
N PRO A 315 -8.04 20.57 11.67
CA PRO A 315 -8.21 19.12 11.47
C PRO A 315 -8.08 18.25 12.73
N GLN A 316 -7.31 18.70 13.73
CA GLN A 316 -7.16 18.02 15.01
C GLN A 316 -8.40 18.14 15.89
N GLN A 317 -9.21 19.17 15.70
CA GLN A 317 -10.47 19.39 16.42
C GLN A 317 -11.62 18.66 15.74
N ASP A 318 -11.73 18.82 14.42
CA ASP A 318 -12.74 18.15 13.61
C ASP A 318 -12.24 17.90 12.18
N ASN A 319 -12.62 16.75 11.61
CA ASN A 319 -12.24 16.32 10.26
C ASN A 319 -13.27 15.32 9.71
N MET A 320 -13.17 14.99 8.42
CA MET A 320 -14.16 14.12 7.78
C MET A 320 -14.21 12.70 8.36
N LEU A 321 -13.09 12.17 8.88
CA LEU A 321 -13.07 10.86 9.55
C LEU A 321 -13.84 10.88 10.87
N LYS A 322 -13.65 11.94 11.68
CA LYS A 322 -14.38 12.14 12.93
C LYS A 322 -15.88 12.33 12.67
N ILE A 323 -16.25 13.16 11.70
CA ILE A 323 -17.64 13.37 11.28
C ILE A 323 -18.27 12.05 10.81
N THR A 324 -17.55 11.25 10.02
CA THR A 324 -18.04 9.95 9.56
C THR A 324 -18.25 8.98 10.72
N ASN A 325 -17.32 8.92 11.67
CA ASN A 325 -17.46 8.08 12.87
C ASN A 325 -18.61 8.56 13.77
N ASP A 326 -18.81 9.86 13.93
CA ASP A 326 -19.94 10.41 14.68
C ASP A 326 -21.27 10.11 13.98
N GLY A 327 -21.31 10.20 12.64
CA GLY A 327 -22.48 9.79 11.84
C GLY A 327 -22.84 8.32 12.01
N ARG A 328 -21.82 7.44 12.07
CA ARG A 328 -22.01 6.01 12.38
C ARG A 328 -22.55 5.77 13.79
N LYS A 329 -22.01 6.46 14.79
CA LYS A 329 -22.50 6.39 16.17
C LYS A 329 -23.94 6.87 16.27
N LEU A 330 -24.26 7.99 15.62
CA LEU A 330 -25.61 8.56 15.62
C LEU A 330 -26.62 7.64 14.95
N ALA A 331 -26.23 6.99 13.83
CA ALA A 331 -27.03 5.96 13.19
C ALA A 331 -27.25 4.75 14.09
N LEU A 332 -26.26 4.41 14.94
CA LEU A 332 -26.36 3.40 16.00
C LEU A 332 -27.36 3.79 17.09
N ASP A 333 -27.04 4.83 17.85
CA ASP A 333 -27.85 5.38 18.93
C ASP A 333 -27.37 6.81 19.22
N GLN A 334 -28.32 7.76 19.32
CA GLN A 334 -27.99 9.16 19.62
C GLN A 334 -27.25 9.34 20.95
N ARG A 335 -27.46 8.45 21.93
CA ARG A 335 -26.83 8.49 23.24
C ARG A 335 -25.33 8.19 23.21
N LEU A 336 -24.81 7.67 22.10
CA LEU A 336 -23.36 7.50 21.87
C LEU A 336 -22.65 8.82 21.56
N ILE A 337 -23.41 9.84 21.16
CA ILE A 337 -22.90 11.21 21.00
C ILE A 337 -23.07 11.97 22.32
N ASP A 338 -24.26 11.89 22.91
CA ASP A 338 -24.56 12.52 24.21
C ASP A 338 -25.39 11.57 25.09
N PRO A 339 -24.79 10.98 26.15
CA PRO A 339 -25.47 10.05 27.05
C PRO A 339 -26.67 10.62 27.81
N MET A 340 -26.85 11.95 27.85
CA MET A 340 -27.99 12.59 28.52
C MET A 340 -29.27 12.59 27.69
N LEU A 341 -29.21 12.20 26.41
CA LEU A 341 -30.37 12.15 25.54
C LEU A 341 -31.32 11.00 25.92
N PRO A 342 -32.63 11.17 25.67
CA PRO A 342 -33.60 10.11 25.95
C PRO A 342 -33.40 8.90 25.02
N ASP A 343 -33.80 7.73 25.51
CA ASP A 343 -33.96 6.52 24.70
C ASP A 343 -35.21 6.66 23.82
N ASP A 344 -35.06 6.55 22.51
CA ASP A 344 -36.20 6.56 21.59
C ASP A 344 -36.78 5.13 21.47
N PRO A 345 -38.06 4.91 21.83
CA PRO A 345 -38.71 3.61 21.69
C PRO A 345 -38.67 3.05 20.26
N ASN A 346 -38.64 3.91 19.24
CA ASN A 346 -38.58 3.51 17.84
C ASN A 346 -37.15 3.39 17.29
N SER A 347 -36.14 3.51 18.16
CA SER A 347 -34.75 3.35 17.76
C SER A 347 -34.46 1.93 17.26
N LYS A 348 -33.45 1.82 16.40
CA LYS A 348 -33.03 0.50 15.91
C LYS A 348 -32.49 -0.42 17.02
N VAL A 349 -31.96 0.14 18.11
CA VAL A 349 -31.51 -0.63 19.27
C VAL A 349 -32.72 -1.29 19.94
N ASN A 350 -33.82 -0.55 20.12
CA ASN A 350 -35.06 -1.09 20.67
C ASN A 350 -35.72 -2.10 19.73
N ALA A 351 -35.77 -1.83 18.43
CA ALA A 351 -36.23 -2.83 17.44
C ALA A 351 -35.36 -4.12 17.46
N CYS A 352 -34.06 -4.00 17.77
CA CYS A 352 -33.19 -5.15 17.95
C CYS A 352 -33.53 -5.95 19.21
N VAL A 353 -33.73 -5.26 20.35
CA VAL A 353 -34.19 -5.87 21.60
C VAL A 353 -35.54 -6.58 21.43
N ASP A 354 -36.48 -5.97 20.69
CA ASP A 354 -37.79 -6.56 20.39
C ASP A 354 -37.67 -7.90 19.68
N ASN A 355 -36.87 -7.96 18.61
CA ASN A 355 -36.66 -9.19 17.85
C ASN A 355 -35.90 -10.24 18.68
N ILE A 356 -34.88 -9.84 19.44
CA ILE A 356 -34.13 -10.78 20.31
C ILE A 356 -35.07 -11.41 21.34
N TYR A 357 -35.92 -10.61 21.97
CA TYR A 357 -36.89 -11.09 22.94
C TYR A 357 -37.93 -12.01 22.29
N ARG A 358 -38.48 -11.62 21.14
CA ARG A 358 -39.44 -12.44 20.39
C ARG A 358 -38.87 -13.82 20.06
N ILE A 359 -37.66 -13.88 19.48
CA ILE A 359 -37.00 -15.14 19.11
C ILE A 359 -36.67 -15.97 20.38
N TRP A 360 -36.30 -15.31 21.47
CA TRP A 360 -36.05 -15.99 22.74
C TRP A 360 -37.32 -16.65 23.31
N ASP A 361 -38.47 -15.98 23.19
CA ASP A 361 -39.77 -16.49 23.65
C ASP A 361 -40.28 -17.61 22.74
N GLU A 362 -40.29 -17.38 21.42
CA GLU A 362 -40.73 -18.36 20.40
C GLU A 362 -39.94 -19.68 20.44
N HIS A 363 -38.65 -19.61 20.80
CA HIS A 363 -37.76 -20.78 20.88
C HIS A 363 -37.36 -21.18 22.30
N ALA A 364 -38.23 -20.91 23.28
CA ALA A 364 -37.98 -21.28 24.68
C ALA A 364 -37.84 -22.81 24.89
N ASP A 365 -38.58 -23.60 24.11
CA ASP A 365 -38.59 -25.07 24.13
C ASP A 365 -37.25 -25.68 23.69
N THR A 366 -36.66 -25.09 22.65
CA THR A 366 -35.42 -25.54 22.00
C THR A 366 -34.18 -24.86 22.58
N LYS A 367 -34.36 -23.89 23.49
CA LYS A 367 -33.29 -23.06 24.08
C LYS A 367 -32.37 -22.49 23.01
N ALA A 368 -32.95 -21.97 21.93
CA ALA A 368 -32.19 -21.42 20.84
C ALA A 368 -31.33 -20.23 21.31
N ALA A 369 -30.14 -20.12 20.73
CA ALA A 369 -29.16 -19.08 20.99
C ALA A 369 -29.07 -18.10 19.82
N GLN A 370 -28.67 -16.87 20.14
CA GLN A 370 -28.63 -15.73 19.23
C GLN A 370 -27.29 -15.00 19.39
N LEU A 371 -26.71 -14.53 18.27
CA LEU A 371 -25.52 -13.67 18.30
C LEU A 371 -25.91 -12.23 17.98
N VAL A 372 -25.38 -11.29 18.76
CA VAL A 372 -25.55 -9.86 18.53
C VAL A 372 -24.20 -9.22 18.23
N PHE A 373 -24.06 -8.67 17.02
CA PHE A 373 -22.86 -7.96 16.59
C PHE A 373 -23.04 -6.46 16.72
N CYS A 374 -22.12 -5.83 17.46
CA CYS A 374 -22.02 -4.38 17.59
C CYS A 374 -20.55 -3.97 17.76
N ASP A 375 -19.96 -3.29 16.77
CA ASP A 375 -18.55 -2.88 16.81
C ASP A 375 -18.34 -1.48 17.39
N LEU A 376 -19.32 -0.59 17.25
CA LEU A 376 -19.22 0.83 17.61
C LEU A 376 -19.36 1.14 19.11
N SER A 377 -19.86 0.21 19.92
CA SER A 377 -20.19 0.45 21.34
C SER A 377 -19.78 -0.71 22.25
N THR A 378 -18.57 -1.24 22.07
CA THR A 378 -18.06 -2.33 22.92
C THR A 378 -17.81 -1.86 24.36
N PRO A 379 -18.10 -2.68 25.38
CA PRO A 379 -17.80 -2.34 26.77
C PRO A 379 -16.30 -2.16 26.99
N THR A 380 -15.92 -1.15 27.79
CA THR A 380 -14.51 -0.86 28.10
C THR A 380 -14.06 -1.72 29.30
N ASN A 381 -12.87 -2.34 29.24
CA ASN A 381 -12.32 -3.21 30.29
C ASN A 381 -12.26 -2.60 31.72
N LYS A 382 -12.49 -1.28 31.90
CA LYS A 382 -12.42 -0.59 33.19
C LYS A 382 -13.67 -0.78 34.09
N LYS A 383 -14.79 -1.28 33.57
CA LYS A 383 -16.06 -1.41 34.33
C LYS A 383 -16.66 -2.81 34.32
N ILE A 384 -15.92 -3.86 33.92
CA ILE A 384 -16.32 -5.25 34.24
C ILE A 384 -15.86 -5.51 35.68
N ILE A 385 -16.41 -4.74 36.64
CA ILE A 385 -16.18 -4.99 38.06
C ILE A 385 -17.36 -5.82 38.55
N GLU A 386 -16.98 -6.95 39.11
CA GLU A 386 -17.78 -7.97 39.76
C GLU A 386 -18.97 -7.39 40.54
N THR A 387 -20.17 -7.86 40.21
CA THR A 387 -21.25 -7.92 41.20
C THR A 387 -20.88 -9.00 42.21
N GLN A 388 -19.95 -8.69 43.12
CA GLN A 388 -19.75 -9.44 44.35
C GLN A 388 -19.80 -8.49 45.53
N GLU A 389 -20.76 -8.80 46.40
CA GLU A 389 -20.94 -8.35 47.78
C GLU A 389 -21.16 -6.86 48.04
N VAL A 390 -22.36 -6.59 48.54
CA VAL A 390 -22.84 -5.31 49.04
C VAL A 390 -21.97 -4.87 50.21
N SER A 391 -21.17 -3.82 50.02
CA SER A 391 -20.66 -3.00 51.13
C SER A 391 -21.49 -1.72 51.19
N GLU A 392 -22.22 -1.55 52.29
CA GLU A 392 -22.95 -0.33 52.60
C GLU A 392 -22.01 0.89 52.61
N ASN A 393 -22.37 1.91 51.84
CA ASN A 393 -21.80 3.27 51.81
C ASN A 393 -20.53 3.52 50.95
N ALA A 394 -20.68 3.48 49.62
CA ALA A 394 -20.07 4.47 48.70
C ALA A 394 -20.65 4.30 47.28
N PHE A 395 -20.99 5.44 46.64
CA PHE A 395 -21.71 5.59 45.36
C PHE A 395 -23.22 5.36 45.42
N GLU A 396 -23.97 6.46 45.63
CA GLU A 396 -25.27 6.61 44.99
C GLU A 396 -25.07 6.41 43.48
N MET A 397 -25.43 5.25 42.96
CA MET A 397 -25.57 5.05 41.53
C MET A 397 -26.66 6.00 41.04
N MET A 398 -26.31 6.95 40.17
CA MET A 398 -27.33 7.60 39.35
C MET A 398 -28.00 6.49 38.50
N PRO A 399 -29.31 6.22 38.66
CA PRO A 399 -29.90 4.97 38.14
C PRO A 399 -29.99 4.84 36.62
N ASP A 400 -29.73 5.91 35.86
CA ASP A 400 -30.14 6.02 34.44
C ASP A 400 -29.01 6.46 33.48
N GLN A 401 -27.73 6.27 33.84
CA GLN A 401 -26.66 6.65 32.93
C GLN A 401 -26.47 5.61 31.79
N PHE A 402 -26.64 6.06 30.55
CA PHE A 402 -26.26 5.29 29.36
C PHE A 402 -24.72 5.19 29.26
N ASP A 403 -24.18 3.98 29.39
CA ASP A 403 -22.74 3.71 29.30
C ASP A 403 -22.35 3.20 27.90
N ASN A 404 -23.03 2.15 27.42
CA ASN A 404 -22.85 1.57 26.08
C ASN A 404 -24.07 0.75 25.67
N VAL A 405 -24.16 0.42 24.38
CA VAL A 405 -25.30 -0.30 23.80
C VAL A 405 -25.41 -1.74 24.33
N TYR A 406 -24.31 -2.39 24.68
CA TYR A 406 -24.35 -3.77 25.19
C TYR A 406 -25.07 -3.82 26.55
N ASP A 407 -24.69 -2.94 27.47
CA ASP A 407 -25.28 -2.86 28.80
C ASP A 407 -26.73 -2.36 28.75
N ASP A 408 -27.02 -1.37 27.90
CA ASP A 408 -28.38 -0.88 27.67
C ASP A 408 -29.32 -1.99 27.16
N MET A 409 -28.91 -2.72 26.11
CA MET A 409 -29.68 -3.84 25.58
C MET A 409 -29.83 -4.96 26.62
N ARG A 410 -28.78 -5.29 27.38
CA ARG A 410 -28.85 -6.29 28.44
C ARG A 410 -29.86 -5.91 29.52
N LYS A 411 -29.83 -4.66 30.00
CA LYS A 411 -30.80 -4.15 30.99
C LYS A 411 -32.24 -4.28 30.47
N LYS A 412 -32.50 -3.87 29.23
CA LYS A 412 -33.82 -3.96 28.59
C LYS A 412 -34.30 -5.40 28.44
N LEU A 413 -33.42 -6.31 28.03
CA LEU A 413 -33.75 -7.74 27.92
C LEU A 413 -34.07 -8.37 29.28
N ILE A 414 -33.32 -8.01 30.33
CA ILE A 414 -33.58 -8.49 31.70
C ILE A 414 -34.90 -7.93 32.25
N GLN A 415 -35.18 -6.64 32.03
CA GLN A 415 -36.45 -6.02 32.42
C GLN A 415 -37.67 -6.68 31.76
N ARG A 416 -37.50 -7.23 30.56
CA ARG A 416 -38.53 -8.00 29.86
C ARG A 416 -38.66 -9.45 30.32
N GLY A 417 -37.81 -9.90 31.25
CA GLY A 417 -37.90 -11.22 31.87
C GLY A 417 -36.85 -12.24 31.40
N ILE A 418 -35.89 -11.87 30.54
CA ILE A 418 -34.79 -12.78 30.18
C ILE A 418 -33.83 -12.90 31.38
N PRO A 419 -33.50 -14.12 31.84
CA PRO A 419 -32.56 -14.28 32.95
C PRO A 419 -31.17 -13.71 32.63
N ALA A 420 -30.57 -13.02 33.59
CA ALA A 420 -29.32 -12.26 33.41
C ALA A 420 -28.12 -13.15 33.04
N GLU A 421 -28.14 -14.42 33.40
CA GLU A 421 -27.15 -15.45 33.07
C GLU A 421 -27.20 -15.88 31.60
N GLN A 422 -28.35 -15.73 30.94
CA GLN A 422 -28.54 -16.11 29.54
C GLN A 422 -28.03 -15.03 28.58
N VAL A 423 -27.77 -13.82 29.07
CA VAL A 423 -27.29 -12.67 28.30
C VAL A 423 -25.84 -12.38 28.68
N ARG A 424 -24.89 -12.72 27.80
CA ARG A 424 -23.45 -12.64 28.08
C ARG A 424 -22.69 -11.89 27.00
N PHE A 425 -21.52 -11.37 27.36
CA PHE A 425 -20.63 -10.68 26.42
C PHE A 425 -19.33 -11.46 26.22
N ILE A 426 -18.87 -11.57 24.98
CA ILE A 426 -17.56 -12.18 24.69
C ILE A 426 -16.40 -11.42 25.35
N HIS A 427 -16.62 -10.16 25.70
CA HIS A 427 -15.62 -9.28 26.33
C HIS A 427 -15.32 -9.66 27.79
N GLU A 428 -16.25 -10.34 28.46
CA GLU A 428 -16.07 -10.85 29.83
C GLU A 428 -15.07 -12.02 29.89
N ALA A 429 -14.89 -12.74 28.77
CA ALA A 429 -13.96 -13.85 28.66
C ALA A 429 -12.57 -13.37 28.22
N ALA A 430 -11.72 -13.00 29.19
CA ALA A 430 -10.37 -12.51 28.93
C ALA A 430 -9.39 -13.62 28.54
N THR A 431 -9.57 -14.83 29.07
CA THR A 431 -8.69 -15.98 28.82
C THR A 431 -9.31 -16.97 27.84
N ASP A 432 -8.47 -17.74 27.15
CA ASP A 432 -8.94 -18.73 26.17
C ASP A 432 -9.75 -19.87 26.84
N ALA A 433 -9.45 -20.18 28.11
CA ALA A 433 -10.23 -21.09 28.93
C ALA A 433 -11.65 -20.56 29.19
N GLN A 434 -11.77 -19.30 29.62
CA GLN A 434 -13.07 -18.65 29.83
C GLN A 434 -13.89 -18.55 28.53
N LYS A 435 -13.23 -18.31 27.39
CA LYS A 435 -13.91 -18.30 26.09
C LYS A 435 -14.46 -19.67 25.73
N LYS A 436 -13.66 -20.74 25.94
CA LYS A 436 -14.08 -22.11 25.66
C LYS A 436 -15.28 -22.52 26.51
N GLU A 437 -15.28 -22.14 27.79
CA GLU A 437 -16.41 -22.33 28.70
C GLU A 437 -17.65 -21.56 28.24
N LEU A 438 -17.51 -20.26 27.91
CA LEU A 438 -18.60 -19.45 27.40
C LEU A 438 -19.22 -20.04 26.13
N PHE A 439 -18.38 -20.50 25.19
CA PHE A 439 -18.87 -21.16 23.97
C PHE A 439 -19.56 -22.48 24.25
N ALA A 440 -19.11 -23.24 25.25
CA ALA A 440 -19.81 -24.46 25.69
C ALA A 440 -21.19 -24.14 26.24
N LYS A 441 -21.33 -23.07 27.03
CA LYS A 441 -22.61 -22.58 27.57
C LYS A 441 -23.58 -22.11 26.48
N VAL A 442 -23.06 -21.54 25.39
CA VAL A 442 -23.89 -21.19 24.23
C VAL A 442 -24.39 -22.45 23.52
N ARG A 443 -23.51 -23.44 23.29
CA ARG A 443 -23.89 -24.72 22.65
C ARG A 443 -24.89 -25.53 23.50
N SER A 444 -24.82 -25.44 24.83
CA SER A 444 -25.77 -26.11 25.73
C SER A 444 -27.12 -25.36 25.85
N GLY A 445 -27.19 -24.11 25.41
CA GLY A 445 -28.37 -23.25 25.57
C GLY A 445 -28.51 -22.62 26.97
N GLU A 446 -27.45 -22.67 27.79
CA GLU A 446 -27.35 -21.91 29.05
C GLU A 446 -27.19 -20.41 28.78
N VAL A 447 -26.46 -20.07 27.72
CA VAL A 447 -26.35 -18.69 27.21
C VAL A 447 -27.12 -18.62 25.90
N ARG A 448 -28.21 -17.84 25.88
CA ARG A 448 -29.10 -17.72 24.74
C ARG A 448 -28.90 -16.44 23.94
N VAL A 449 -28.23 -15.43 24.51
CA VAL A 449 -27.88 -14.19 23.81
C VAL A 449 -26.41 -13.87 24.08
N LEU A 450 -25.57 -13.97 23.05
CA LEU A 450 -24.16 -13.64 23.12
C LEU A 450 -23.85 -12.39 22.30
N PHE A 451 -23.39 -11.34 22.98
CA PHE A 451 -22.93 -10.12 22.31
C PHE A 451 -21.43 -10.18 22.02
N GLY A 452 -21.03 -9.68 20.85
CA GLY A 452 -19.63 -9.58 20.50
C GLY A 452 -19.33 -8.64 19.35
N SER A 453 -18.07 -8.20 19.29
CA SER A 453 -17.55 -7.45 18.14
C SER A 453 -17.03 -8.42 17.08
N THR A 454 -17.04 -7.98 15.82
CA THR A 454 -16.49 -8.73 14.68
C THR A 454 -15.07 -9.23 14.97
N PRO A 455 -14.13 -8.45 15.51
CA PRO A 455 -12.77 -8.95 15.75
C PRO A 455 -12.70 -10.06 16.80
N LYS A 456 -13.62 -10.07 17.79
CA LYS A 456 -13.61 -11.08 18.87
C LYS A 456 -14.43 -12.32 18.57
N MET A 457 -15.50 -12.18 17.78
CA MET A 457 -16.46 -13.27 17.52
C MET A 457 -16.51 -13.70 16.04
N GLY A 458 -16.04 -12.86 15.12
CA GLY A 458 -16.09 -13.07 13.67
C GLY A 458 -15.15 -14.14 13.14
N ALA A 459 -14.05 -14.46 13.83
CA ALA A 459 -13.11 -15.52 13.44
C ALA A 459 -12.93 -16.57 14.55
N GLY A 460 -12.94 -17.86 14.19
CA GLY A 460 -12.65 -18.94 15.13
C GLY A 460 -13.71 -19.31 16.20
N THR A 461 -14.87 -18.65 16.25
CA THR A 461 -15.95 -19.02 17.19
C THR A 461 -16.75 -20.21 16.65
N ASN A 462 -16.93 -21.26 17.47
CA ASN A 462 -17.68 -22.49 17.16
C ASN A 462 -18.84 -22.63 18.16
N VAL A 463 -20.04 -22.16 17.79
CA VAL A 463 -21.25 -22.07 18.65
C VAL A 463 -22.55 -22.36 17.88
N GLN A 464 -22.46 -23.02 16.72
CA GLN A 464 -23.57 -23.15 15.77
C GLN A 464 -24.69 -24.10 16.21
N ASP A 465 -24.44 -25.02 17.15
CA ASP A 465 -25.33 -26.15 17.47
C ASP A 465 -26.79 -25.74 17.70
N ARG A 466 -27.01 -24.64 18.44
CA ARG A 466 -28.34 -24.10 18.77
C ARG A 466 -28.55 -22.69 18.23
N LEU A 467 -27.80 -22.27 17.22
CA LEU A 467 -27.84 -20.88 16.79
C LEU A 467 -28.99 -20.65 15.79
N ILE A 468 -29.98 -19.83 16.18
CA ILE A 468 -31.14 -19.54 15.32
C ILE A 468 -31.01 -18.20 14.59
N ALA A 469 -30.40 -17.20 15.21
CA ALA A 469 -30.38 -15.85 14.67
C ALA A 469 -29.04 -15.11 14.87
N ILE A 470 -28.73 -14.25 13.90
CA ILE A 470 -27.68 -13.23 13.99
C ILE A 470 -28.31 -11.84 13.85
N HIS A 471 -27.98 -10.94 14.77
CA HIS A 471 -28.39 -9.53 14.76
C HIS A 471 -27.19 -8.63 14.47
N ASN A 472 -27.22 -7.92 13.34
CA ASN A 472 -26.20 -6.92 13.00
C ASN A 472 -26.71 -5.52 13.35
N CYS A 473 -26.35 -5.02 14.54
CA CYS A 473 -26.75 -3.69 15.00
C CYS A 473 -26.06 -2.56 14.22
N ASP A 474 -24.85 -2.81 13.72
CA ASP A 474 -24.07 -1.88 12.91
C ASP A 474 -23.42 -2.55 11.70
N CYS A 475 -23.25 -1.75 10.65
CA CYS A 475 -22.58 -2.16 9.42
C CYS A 475 -21.03 -2.05 9.59
N PRO A 476 -20.27 -3.14 9.38
CA PRO A 476 -18.82 -3.07 9.30
C PRO A 476 -18.37 -2.42 7.98
N TRP A 477 -17.09 -2.07 7.87
CA TRP A 477 -16.55 -1.44 6.66
C TRP A 477 -16.22 -2.42 5.51
N ARG A 478 -16.09 -3.71 5.85
CA ARG A 478 -15.60 -4.73 4.91
C ARG A 478 -16.67 -5.80 4.67
N PRO A 479 -16.90 -6.21 3.41
CA PRO A 479 -17.79 -7.33 3.10
C PRO A 479 -17.40 -8.63 3.80
N SER A 480 -16.09 -8.89 3.89
CA SER A 480 -15.54 -10.07 4.56
C SER A 480 -16.00 -10.20 6.00
N ASP A 481 -16.20 -9.07 6.69
CA ASP A 481 -16.62 -9.06 8.08
C ASP A 481 -18.07 -9.55 8.20
N LEU A 482 -18.98 -9.13 7.30
CA LEU A 482 -20.35 -9.63 7.26
C LEU A 482 -20.42 -11.12 6.90
N GLU A 483 -19.61 -11.56 5.95
CA GLU A 483 -19.52 -12.98 5.57
C GLU A 483 -18.98 -13.83 6.72
N GLN A 484 -17.95 -13.36 7.42
CA GLN A 484 -17.39 -14.02 8.60
C GLN A 484 -18.39 -14.10 9.77
N ARG A 485 -19.22 -13.06 9.96
CA ARG A 485 -20.34 -13.05 10.92
C ARG A 485 -21.37 -14.10 10.53
N GLN A 486 -21.88 -14.06 9.30
CA GLN A 486 -22.89 -15.00 8.78
C GLN A 486 -22.41 -16.45 8.83
N GLY A 487 -21.13 -16.68 8.49
CA GLY A 487 -20.51 -17.98 8.52
C GLY A 487 -20.43 -18.60 9.92
N ARG A 488 -20.90 -17.94 10.99
CA ARG A 488 -21.11 -18.55 12.33
C ARG A 488 -22.45 -19.27 12.47
N LEU A 489 -23.44 -18.86 11.66
CA LEU A 489 -24.81 -19.37 11.66
C LEU A 489 -25.03 -20.39 10.55
N GLU A 490 -24.59 -20.06 9.34
CA GLU A 490 -24.66 -20.94 8.16
C GLU A 490 -23.54 -21.98 8.20
N ARG A 491 -23.71 -23.00 9.05
CA ARG A 491 -22.72 -24.07 9.26
C ARG A 491 -23.38 -25.43 9.40
N GLN A 492 -22.59 -26.45 9.06
CA GLN A 492 -22.91 -27.84 9.37
C GLN A 492 -22.98 -28.04 10.89
N GLY A 493 -23.90 -28.90 11.34
CA GLY A 493 -24.10 -29.21 12.75
C GLY A 493 -25.02 -28.24 13.49
N ASN A 494 -25.61 -27.26 12.80
CA ASN A 494 -26.73 -26.48 13.36
C ASN A 494 -27.99 -27.37 13.42
N MET A 495 -28.69 -27.37 14.55
CA MET A 495 -29.91 -28.16 14.73
C MET A 495 -31.10 -27.60 13.95
N PHE A 496 -31.08 -26.32 13.61
CA PHE A 496 -32.19 -25.65 12.92
C PHE A 496 -32.03 -25.77 11.39
N PRO A 497 -33.09 -26.13 10.64
CA PRO A 497 -33.04 -26.20 9.18
C PRO A 497 -33.14 -24.83 8.51
N GLU A 498 -33.79 -23.87 9.17
CA GLU A 498 -33.88 -22.48 8.75
C GLU A 498 -33.35 -21.58 9.87
N VAL A 499 -32.64 -20.53 9.50
CA VAL A 499 -31.99 -19.59 10.42
C VAL A 499 -32.15 -18.15 9.92
N GLU A 500 -32.03 -17.18 10.81
CA GLU A 500 -32.40 -15.80 10.52
C GLU A 500 -31.22 -14.83 10.66
N VAL A 501 -31.07 -13.92 9.70
CA VAL A 501 -30.06 -12.85 9.73
C VAL A 501 -30.76 -11.50 9.68
N TYR A 502 -30.66 -10.76 10.78
CA TYR A 502 -31.23 -9.42 10.92
C TYR A 502 -30.18 -8.34 10.64
N ARG A 503 -30.57 -7.36 9.82
CA ARG A 503 -29.83 -6.13 9.55
C ARG A 503 -30.70 -4.94 9.94
N TYR A 504 -30.23 -4.16 10.89
CA TYR A 504 -30.95 -3.00 11.39
C TYR A 504 -30.41 -1.73 10.72
N VAL A 505 -31.30 -0.95 10.13
CA VAL A 505 -30.96 0.25 9.36
C VAL A 505 -31.86 1.40 9.79
N THR A 506 -31.25 2.48 10.24
CA THR A 506 -31.98 3.75 10.45
C THR A 506 -32.04 4.51 9.13
N GLU A 507 -33.24 4.81 8.64
CA GLU A 507 -33.45 5.54 7.38
C GLU A 507 -32.85 6.95 7.44
N GLN A 508 -32.40 7.48 6.30
CA GLN A 508 -31.80 8.83 6.20
C GLN A 508 -30.60 9.06 7.13
N THR A 509 -29.92 7.97 7.54
CA THR A 509 -28.67 8.02 8.29
C THR A 509 -27.54 7.35 7.53
N PHE A 510 -26.36 7.33 8.14
CA PHE A 510 -25.14 6.76 7.57
C PHE A 510 -25.24 5.23 7.37
N ASP A 511 -26.14 4.52 8.06
CA ASP A 511 -26.28 3.07 7.92
C ASP A 511 -26.66 2.64 6.51
N ALA A 512 -27.68 3.28 5.92
CA ALA A 512 -28.20 2.90 4.59
C ALA A 512 -27.11 3.00 3.52
N TYR A 513 -26.32 4.08 3.59
CA TYR A 513 -25.19 4.30 2.69
C TYR A 513 -24.07 3.27 2.90
N LEU A 514 -23.73 2.96 4.15
CA LEU A 514 -22.68 1.98 4.45
C LEU A 514 -23.05 0.59 3.96
N TYR A 515 -24.29 0.15 4.16
CA TYR A 515 -24.75 -1.13 3.62
C TYR A 515 -24.71 -1.16 2.08
N GLN A 516 -25.08 -0.06 1.42
CA GLN A 516 -24.96 0.06 -0.05
C GLN A 516 -23.51 -0.03 -0.52
N LEU A 517 -22.59 0.66 0.16
CA LEU A 517 -21.16 0.62 -0.14
C LEU A 517 -20.58 -0.79 0.04
N VAL A 518 -20.92 -1.46 1.15
CA VAL A 518 -20.50 -2.83 1.43
C VAL A 518 -21.08 -3.82 0.42
N GLU A 519 -22.34 -3.64 0.01
CA GLU A 519 -22.97 -4.47 -1.03
C GLU A 519 -22.26 -4.30 -2.39
N GLY A 520 -21.90 -3.07 -2.76
CA GLY A 520 -21.12 -2.79 -3.98
C GLY A 520 -19.78 -3.53 -3.97
N LYS A 521 -19.05 -3.46 -2.84
CA LYS A 521 -17.80 -4.20 -2.67
C LYS A 521 -17.98 -5.72 -2.68
N GLN A 522 -19.06 -6.24 -2.07
CA GLN A 522 -19.35 -7.68 -2.06
C GLN A 522 -19.62 -8.19 -3.47
N LYS A 523 -20.41 -7.46 -4.27
CA LYS A 523 -20.70 -7.82 -5.67
C LYS A 523 -19.41 -7.91 -6.49
N PHE A 524 -18.50 -6.96 -6.33
CA PHE A 524 -17.20 -6.97 -6.99
C PHE A 524 -16.38 -8.22 -6.63
N ILE A 525 -16.24 -8.54 -5.33
CA ILE A 525 -15.47 -9.71 -4.87
C ILE A 525 -16.12 -11.01 -5.39
N SER A 526 -17.44 -11.15 -5.28
CA SER A 526 -18.15 -12.35 -5.74
C SER A 526 -18.04 -12.57 -7.25
N GLN A 527 -18.03 -11.51 -8.06
CA GLN A 527 -17.85 -11.62 -9.51
C GLN A 527 -16.49 -12.22 -9.88
N ILE A 528 -15.43 -11.88 -9.13
CA ILE A 528 -14.07 -12.38 -9.36
C ILE A 528 -13.94 -13.83 -8.89
N MET A 529 -14.54 -14.16 -7.74
CA MET A 529 -14.37 -15.44 -7.08
C MET A 529 -15.25 -16.56 -7.68
N THR A 530 -16.33 -16.22 -8.37
CA THR A 530 -17.25 -17.20 -8.96
C THR A 530 -16.81 -17.66 -10.37
N SER A 531 -16.88 -18.97 -10.63
CA SER A 531 -16.52 -19.56 -11.94
C SER A 531 -17.58 -19.37 -13.05
N LYS A 532 -18.66 -18.62 -12.80
CA LYS A 532 -19.88 -18.68 -13.61
C LYS A 532 -19.99 -17.62 -14.72
N SER A 533 -19.08 -16.64 -14.79
CA SER A 533 -18.98 -15.77 -15.97
C SER A 533 -17.62 -15.07 -16.05
N PRO A 534 -16.89 -15.11 -17.19
CA PRO A 534 -15.65 -14.37 -17.35
C PRO A 534 -15.96 -12.87 -17.52
N VAL A 535 -16.13 -12.19 -16.39
CA VAL A 535 -16.17 -10.73 -16.37
C VAL A 535 -14.78 -10.25 -16.78
N ARG A 536 -14.64 -9.62 -17.96
CA ARG A 536 -13.33 -9.11 -18.43
C ARG A 536 -12.90 -7.84 -17.70
N SER A 537 -13.84 -7.10 -17.13
CA SER A 537 -13.59 -5.86 -16.39
C SER A 537 -14.47 -5.70 -15.16
N ALA A 538 -13.90 -5.28 -14.02
CA ALA A 538 -14.67 -5.03 -12.80
C ALA A 538 -14.25 -3.70 -12.14
N GLU A 539 -15.21 -3.00 -11.53
CA GLU A 539 -15.01 -1.70 -10.88
C GLU A 539 -14.77 -1.86 -9.38
N ASP A 540 -13.68 -1.28 -8.87
CA ASP A 540 -13.33 -1.28 -7.43
C ASP A 540 -13.74 0.06 -6.78
N VAL A 541 -14.38 -0.03 -5.61
CA VAL A 541 -14.91 1.11 -4.86
C VAL A 541 -14.22 1.19 -3.51
N ASP A 542 -12.99 1.72 -3.46
CA ASP A 542 -12.21 1.85 -2.23
C ASP A 542 -12.41 3.22 -1.55
N GLU A 543 -13.50 3.36 -0.78
CA GLU A 543 -13.72 4.52 0.09
C GLU A 543 -13.73 4.13 1.57
N VAL A 544 -12.89 4.81 2.34
CA VAL A 544 -12.69 4.63 3.80
C VAL A 544 -13.40 5.72 4.61
N ALA A 545 -13.82 6.80 3.94
CA ALA A 545 -14.51 7.94 4.54
C ALA A 545 -15.52 8.51 3.55
N LEU A 546 -16.62 9.04 4.07
CA LEU A 546 -17.65 9.66 3.23
C LEU A 546 -17.21 11.05 2.77
N SER A 547 -17.51 11.36 1.53
CA SER A 547 -17.25 12.67 0.94
C SER A 547 -18.22 13.73 1.48
N PHE A 548 -17.86 15.02 1.31
CA PHE A 548 -18.74 16.11 1.74
C PHE A 548 -20.12 16.06 1.06
N ALA A 549 -20.19 15.73 -0.24
CA ALA A 549 -21.46 15.61 -0.93
C ALA A 549 -22.31 14.46 -0.39
N GLU A 550 -21.68 13.33 -0.01
CA GLU A 550 -22.41 12.21 0.60
C GLU A 550 -22.97 12.59 1.96
N VAL A 551 -22.19 13.24 2.81
CA VAL A 551 -22.67 13.73 4.11
C VAL A 551 -23.82 14.73 3.93
N LYS A 552 -23.73 15.63 2.95
CA LYS A 552 -24.77 16.62 2.66
C LYS A 552 -26.02 16.01 2.04
N MET A 553 -25.87 15.04 1.14
CA MET A 553 -26.95 14.26 0.56
C MET A 553 -27.70 13.51 1.66
N LEU A 554 -26.98 12.83 2.57
CA LEU A 554 -27.59 12.13 3.70
C LEU A 554 -28.37 13.08 4.62
N ALA A 555 -27.83 14.28 4.87
CA ALA A 555 -28.48 15.26 5.72
C ALA A 555 -29.68 15.97 5.08
N THR A 556 -29.76 16.05 3.76
CA THR A 556 -30.81 16.80 3.05
C THR A 556 -31.80 15.93 2.30
N GLY A 557 -31.45 14.66 2.08
CA GLY A 557 -32.19 13.74 1.20
C GLY A 557 -32.12 14.08 -0.29
N ASP A 558 -31.30 15.05 -0.70
CA ASP A 558 -31.25 15.55 -2.08
C ASP A 558 -30.04 15.00 -2.85
N GLU A 559 -30.30 14.09 -3.78
CA GLU A 559 -29.29 13.45 -4.63
C GLU A 559 -28.55 14.43 -5.55
N ARG A 560 -29.15 15.60 -5.85
CA ARG A 560 -28.54 16.61 -6.72
C ARG A 560 -27.24 17.19 -6.14
N PHE A 561 -27.01 17.09 -4.83
CA PHE A 561 -25.73 17.48 -4.23
C PHE A 561 -24.57 16.59 -4.69
N LYS A 562 -24.83 15.29 -4.87
CA LYS A 562 -23.84 14.35 -5.42
C LYS A 562 -23.59 14.66 -6.89
N GLU A 563 -24.65 14.78 -7.68
CA GLU A 563 -24.54 15.11 -9.11
C GLU A 563 -23.81 16.43 -9.33
N LYS A 564 -24.15 17.48 -8.58
CA LYS A 564 -23.45 18.77 -8.65
C LYS A 564 -21.97 18.63 -8.31
N MET A 565 -21.61 17.86 -7.27
CA MET A 565 -20.21 17.70 -6.90
C MET A 565 -19.44 16.89 -7.95
N ASP A 566 -20.06 15.85 -8.52
CA ASP A 566 -19.48 15.09 -9.63
C ASP A 566 -19.25 15.98 -10.85
N LEU A 567 -20.20 16.85 -11.19
CA LEU A 567 -20.08 17.83 -12.28
C LEU A 567 -19.01 18.88 -11.99
N ASP A 568 -18.99 19.47 -10.78
CA ASP A 568 -17.96 20.43 -10.35
C ASP A 568 -16.55 19.80 -10.45
N MET A 569 -16.41 18.53 -10.08
CA MET A 569 -15.19 17.75 -10.21
C MET A 569 -14.80 17.55 -11.67
N GLN A 570 -15.74 17.15 -12.54
CA GLN A 570 -15.48 16.99 -13.97
C GLN A 570 -15.03 18.30 -14.61
N VAL A 571 -15.69 19.42 -14.28
CA VAL A 571 -15.32 20.76 -14.75
C VAL A 571 -13.92 21.14 -14.28
N SER A 572 -13.57 20.87 -13.02
CA SER A 572 -12.23 21.15 -12.48
C SER A 572 -11.16 20.33 -13.21
N LYS A 573 -11.39 19.03 -13.43
CA LYS A 573 -10.51 18.15 -14.20
C LYS A 573 -10.30 18.66 -15.63
N LEU A 574 -11.39 19.02 -16.32
CA LEU A 574 -11.33 19.55 -17.69
C LEU A 574 -10.58 20.88 -17.77
N LYS A 575 -10.69 21.76 -16.76
CA LYS A 575 -9.91 23.00 -16.69
C LYS A 575 -8.41 22.73 -16.59
N VAL A 576 -7.99 21.78 -15.74
CA VAL A 576 -6.58 21.39 -15.59
C VAL A 576 -6.05 20.79 -16.90
N LEU A 577 -6.79 19.86 -17.52
CA LEU A 577 -6.42 19.26 -18.80
C LEU A 577 -6.29 20.32 -19.91
N LYS A 578 -7.23 21.26 -19.99
CA LYS A 578 -7.16 22.38 -20.93
C LYS A 578 -5.90 23.23 -20.69
N GLN A 579 -5.56 23.51 -19.44
CA GLN A 579 -4.37 24.30 -19.12
C GLN A 579 -3.07 23.57 -19.47
N SER A 580 -2.99 22.25 -19.23
CA SER A 580 -1.86 21.42 -19.67
C SER A 580 -1.70 21.42 -21.18
N TYR A 581 -2.81 21.20 -21.90
CA TYR A 581 -2.84 21.23 -23.36
C TYR A 581 -2.38 22.58 -23.91
N LEU A 582 -2.87 23.69 -23.36
CA LEU A 582 -2.46 25.03 -23.78
C LEU A 582 -0.97 25.29 -23.52
N SER A 583 -0.43 24.83 -22.38
CA SER A 583 1.00 24.95 -22.07
C SER A 583 1.85 24.19 -23.09
N GLU A 584 1.50 22.93 -23.38
CA GLU A 584 2.20 22.14 -24.40
C GLU A 584 2.10 22.78 -25.78
N HIS A 585 0.93 23.30 -26.12
CA HIS A 585 0.71 23.97 -27.40
C HIS A 585 1.58 25.21 -27.55
N TYR A 586 1.64 26.09 -26.55
CA TYR A 586 2.48 27.27 -26.56
C TYR A 586 3.98 26.93 -26.55
N ASP A 587 4.38 25.89 -25.80
CA ASP A 587 5.77 25.42 -25.79
C ASP A 587 6.20 24.88 -27.17
N LEU A 588 5.31 24.18 -27.87
CA LEU A 588 5.55 23.72 -29.24
C LEU A 588 5.59 24.88 -30.22
N GLU A 589 4.68 25.85 -30.08
CA GLU A 589 4.63 27.06 -30.90
C GLU A 589 5.93 27.88 -30.76
N ASP A 590 6.44 28.07 -29.53
CA ASP A 590 7.70 28.77 -29.30
C ASP A 590 8.91 27.99 -29.85
N ARG A 591 8.90 26.64 -29.78
CA ARG A 591 9.96 25.83 -30.41
C ARG A 591 9.98 26.01 -31.92
N ILE A 592 8.81 25.97 -32.56
CA ILE A 592 8.66 26.08 -34.02
C ILE A 592 8.99 27.50 -34.50
N LEU A 593 8.51 28.53 -33.81
CA LEU A 593 8.63 29.91 -34.28
C LEU A 593 9.98 30.55 -33.93
N LYS A 594 10.61 30.17 -32.81
CA LYS A 594 11.83 30.83 -32.31
C LYS A 594 13.02 29.89 -32.26
N HIS A 595 12.88 28.75 -31.58
CA HIS A 595 14.03 27.91 -31.24
C HIS A 595 14.62 27.19 -32.45
N TYR A 596 13.80 26.46 -33.23
CA TYR A 596 14.30 25.75 -34.41
C TYR A 596 14.84 26.69 -35.49
N PRO A 597 14.17 27.80 -35.88
CA PRO A 597 14.73 28.72 -36.87
C PRO A 597 16.07 29.32 -36.44
N GLN A 598 16.23 29.66 -35.16
CA GLN A 598 17.50 30.17 -34.64
C GLN A 598 18.59 29.09 -34.63
N ALA A 599 18.25 27.87 -34.19
CA ALA A 599 19.18 26.74 -34.18
C ALA A 599 19.62 26.34 -35.60
N ILE A 600 18.70 26.29 -36.56
CA ILE A 600 18.97 26.03 -37.98
C ILE A 600 19.98 27.05 -38.50
N LYS A 601 19.72 28.35 -38.29
CA LYS A 601 20.63 29.42 -38.72
C LYS A 601 22.01 29.29 -38.07
N ASP A 602 22.07 29.06 -36.75
CA ASP A 602 23.32 28.86 -36.03
C ASP A 602 24.11 27.65 -36.54
N TYR A 603 23.42 26.57 -36.91
CA TYR A 603 24.05 25.37 -37.46
C TYR A 603 24.50 25.55 -38.91
N GLU A 604 23.77 26.29 -39.76
CA GLU A 604 24.22 26.66 -41.11
C GLU A 604 25.53 27.45 -41.07
N GLU A 605 25.61 28.44 -40.18
CA GLU A 605 26.82 29.23 -39.97
C GLU A 605 27.98 28.35 -39.47
N ARG A 606 27.70 27.38 -38.58
CA ARG A 606 28.70 26.41 -38.08
C ARG A 606 29.19 25.45 -39.16
N ILE A 607 28.29 24.91 -39.99
CA ILE A 607 28.64 23.98 -41.08
C ILE A 607 29.52 24.71 -42.09
N THR A 608 29.17 25.95 -42.44
CA THR A 608 29.97 26.77 -43.35
C THR A 608 31.37 27.02 -42.80
N ALA A 609 31.47 27.43 -41.53
CA ALA A 609 32.76 27.69 -40.88
C ALA A 609 33.62 26.42 -40.78
N TYR A 610 33.08 25.33 -40.22
CA TYR A 610 33.83 24.08 -40.09
C TYR A 610 34.17 23.45 -41.45
N GLY A 611 33.33 23.61 -42.47
CA GLY A 611 33.61 23.14 -43.83
C GLY A 611 34.84 23.83 -44.42
N ASN A 612 34.94 25.15 -44.27
CA ASN A 612 36.12 25.91 -44.69
C ASN A 612 37.37 25.52 -43.90
N ASP A 613 37.27 25.39 -42.58
CA ASP A 613 38.41 25.02 -41.73
C ASP A 613 38.90 23.58 -42.03
N VAL A 614 38.00 22.63 -42.32
CA VAL A 614 38.34 21.28 -42.81
C VAL A 614 39.04 21.34 -44.16
N GLY A 615 38.60 22.24 -45.06
CA GLY A 615 39.25 22.48 -46.36
C GLY A 615 40.70 22.96 -46.20
N ILE A 616 40.92 23.98 -45.37
CA ILE A 616 42.26 24.52 -45.06
C ILE A 616 43.16 23.42 -44.48
N ALA A 617 42.67 22.66 -43.50
CA ALA A 617 43.40 21.56 -42.87
C ALA A 617 43.74 20.42 -43.86
N SER A 618 42.85 20.15 -44.82
CA SER A 618 43.01 19.09 -45.82
C SER A 618 44.02 19.44 -46.92
N GLN A 619 44.08 20.71 -47.32
CA GLN A 619 45.08 21.20 -48.28
C GLN A 619 46.51 21.18 -47.70
N HIS A 620 46.64 21.33 -46.38
CA HIS A 620 47.91 21.39 -45.67
C HIS A 620 48.19 20.13 -44.84
N LYS A 621 47.96 18.94 -45.40
CA LYS A 621 48.31 17.67 -44.74
C LYS A 621 49.82 17.43 -44.73
N PRO A 622 50.38 16.85 -43.65
CA PRO A 622 51.79 16.47 -43.64
C PRO A 622 52.07 15.41 -44.71
N GLN A 623 53.05 15.65 -45.56
CA GLN A 623 53.51 14.73 -46.61
C GLN A 623 54.89 14.17 -46.21
N GLY A 624 55.04 12.84 -46.15
CA GLY A 624 56.31 12.14 -45.82
C GLY A 624 56.27 11.30 -44.54
N GLU A 625 57.34 10.52 -44.30
CA GLU A 625 57.45 9.54 -43.19
C GLU A 625 57.43 10.18 -41.78
N ASP A 626 57.92 11.42 -41.61
CA ASP A 626 58.03 12.11 -40.30
C ASP A 626 56.77 12.89 -39.83
N LYS A 627 55.72 12.95 -40.66
CA LYS A 627 54.39 13.48 -40.30
C LYS A 627 54.39 14.86 -39.60
N PHE A 628 55.28 15.80 -39.92
CA PHE A 628 55.24 17.20 -39.44
C PHE A 628 55.17 18.19 -40.60
N CYS A 629 54.33 19.22 -40.47
CA CYS A 629 54.33 20.37 -41.39
C CYS A 629 55.24 21.47 -40.83
N PRO A 630 56.02 22.17 -41.66
CA PRO A 630 56.81 23.30 -41.17
C PRO A 630 55.94 24.35 -40.47
N MET A 631 56.34 24.76 -39.26
CA MET A 631 55.64 25.77 -38.47
C MET A 631 56.38 27.10 -38.58
N THR A 632 55.68 28.20 -38.85
CA THR A 632 56.30 29.53 -38.87
C THR A 632 55.96 30.26 -37.58
N LEU A 633 56.98 30.63 -36.80
CA LEU A 633 56.86 31.36 -35.55
C LEU A 633 57.75 32.61 -35.60
N LYS A 634 57.19 33.79 -35.32
CA LYS A 634 57.90 35.10 -35.42
C LYS A 634 58.68 35.29 -36.74
N GLY A 635 58.15 34.80 -37.86
CA GLY A 635 58.78 34.92 -39.19
C GLY A 635 59.88 33.90 -39.50
N VAL A 636 60.20 32.98 -38.58
CA VAL A 636 61.16 31.89 -38.79
C VAL A 636 60.41 30.57 -39.00
N THR A 637 60.79 29.81 -40.03
CA THR A 637 60.19 28.51 -40.36
C THR A 637 60.98 27.35 -39.75
N TYR A 638 60.34 26.61 -38.86
CA TYR A 638 60.88 25.44 -38.18
C TYR A 638 60.43 24.17 -38.90
N LYS A 639 61.39 23.32 -39.27
CA LYS A 639 61.14 22.04 -39.97
C LYS A 639 61.11 20.83 -39.03
N GLU A 640 61.67 20.97 -37.84
CA GLU A 640 61.71 19.91 -36.81
C GLU A 640 60.70 20.19 -35.68
N LYS A 641 60.08 19.12 -35.16
CA LYS A 641 59.07 19.22 -34.08
C LYS A 641 59.67 19.77 -32.78
N ALA A 642 60.88 19.36 -32.43
CA ALA A 642 61.53 19.78 -31.19
C ALA A 642 61.76 21.31 -31.18
N ASP A 643 62.37 21.82 -32.25
CA ASP A 643 62.70 23.25 -32.39
C ASP A 643 61.45 24.14 -32.41
N ALA A 644 60.39 23.70 -33.12
CA ALA A 644 59.13 24.44 -33.18
C ALA A 644 58.42 24.50 -31.81
N GLY A 645 58.44 23.40 -31.05
CA GLY A 645 57.82 23.31 -29.73
C GLY A 645 58.57 24.13 -28.67
N GLU A 646 59.90 24.12 -28.69
CA GLU A 646 60.72 24.94 -27.79
C GLU A 646 60.53 26.43 -28.06
N MET A 647 60.50 26.83 -29.33
CA MET A 647 60.24 28.21 -29.71
C MET A 647 58.83 28.66 -29.31
N LEU A 648 57.82 27.79 -29.46
CA LEU A 648 56.45 28.09 -29.01
C LEU A 648 56.40 28.38 -27.50
N LEU A 649 57.08 27.57 -26.68
CA LEU A 649 57.18 27.79 -25.24
C LEU A 649 57.96 29.05 -24.88
N ALA A 650 59.02 29.37 -25.63
CA ALA A 650 59.77 30.62 -25.44
C ALA A 650 58.88 31.85 -25.69
N ILE A 651 58.07 31.83 -26.76
CA ILE A 651 57.11 32.88 -27.08
C ILE A 651 56.04 33.02 -25.99
N CYS A 652 55.53 31.91 -25.44
CA CYS A 652 54.61 31.95 -24.30
C CYS A 652 55.26 32.61 -23.08
N LYS A 653 56.50 32.26 -22.73
CA LYS A 653 57.22 32.85 -21.59
C LYS A 653 57.48 34.35 -21.74
N GLU A 654 57.69 34.82 -22.97
CA GLU A 654 57.89 36.24 -23.27
C GLU A 654 56.59 37.06 -23.28
N ASN A 655 55.42 36.42 -23.37
CA ASN A 655 54.14 37.11 -23.51
C ASN A 655 53.11 36.71 -22.43
N PRO A 656 53.18 37.27 -21.21
CA PRO A 656 52.26 36.98 -20.10
C PRO A 656 50.92 37.72 -20.21
N LEU A 657 50.55 38.24 -21.38
CA LEU A 657 49.36 39.07 -21.56
C LEU A 657 48.09 38.23 -21.81
N SER A 658 46.95 38.71 -21.31
CA SER A 658 45.64 38.11 -21.56
C SER A 658 45.07 38.43 -22.94
N GLN A 659 45.66 39.40 -23.65
CA GLN A 659 45.24 39.77 -25.00
C GLN A 659 45.88 38.82 -26.04
N PRO A 660 45.10 38.27 -26.99
CA PRO A 660 45.63 37.44 -28.07
C PRO A 660 46.66 38.19 -28.92
N MET A 661 47.86 37.63 -29.02
CA MET A 661 48.94 38.12 -29.87
C MET A 661 49.21 37.12 -30.99
N GLU A 662 49.32 37.59 -32.23
CA GLU A 662 49.69 36.77 -33.38
C GLU A 662 51.16 36.34 -33.26
N ILE A 663 51.39 35.02 -33.28
CA ILE A 663 52.72 34.42 -33.08
C ILE A 663 53.25 33.75 -34.35
N GLY A 664 52.40 33.51 -35.35
CA GLY A 664 52.79 32.92 -36.63
C GLY A 664 51.69 32.09 -37.28
N SER A 665 52.07 31.09 -38.06
CA SER A 665 51.13 30.24 -38.80
C SER A 665 51.54 28.77 -38.83
N TYR A 666 50.52 27.90 -38.84
CA TYR A 666 50.68 26.44 -38.88
C TYR A 666 49.55 25.79 -39.68
N ARG A 667 49.89 24.94 -40.65
CA ARG A 667 48.93 24.22 -41.52
C ARG A 667 47.86 25.11 -42.16
N GLY A 668 48.24 26.33 -42.54
CA GLY A 668 47.35 27.33 -43.16
C GLY A 668 46.54 28.16 -42.16
N PHE A 669 46.60 27.87 -40.86
CA PHE A 669 45.94 28.65 -39.81
C PHE A 669 46.90 29.69 -39.23
N LYS A 670 46.38 30.89 -38.96
CA LYS A 670 47.08 31.87 -38.13
C LYS A 670 46.99 31.44 -36.67
N MET A 671 48.06 31.65 -35.92
CA MET A 671 48.14 31.29 -34.51
C MET A 671 48.22 32.54 -33.64
N GLU A 672 47.32 32.64 -32.67
CA GLU A 672 47.39 33.65 -31.62
C GLU A 672 47.62 32.98 -30.27
N VAL A 673 48.45 33.54 -29.39
CA VAL A 673 48.63 33.07 -28.02
C VAL A 673 48.19 34.12 -27.03
N TYR A 674 47.58 33.68 -25.93
CA TYR A 674 47.24 34.50 -24.78
C TYR A 674 47.33 33.69 -23.49
N TYR A 675 47.46 34.39 -22.37
CA TYR A 675 47.40 33.78 -21.05
C TYR A 675 45.97 33.83 -20.49
N ASP A 676 45.38 32.65 -20.22
CA ASP A 676 44.06 32.56 -19.57
C ASP A 676 44.23 32.77 -18.07
N THR A 677 43.92 33.98 -17.61
CA THR A 677 44.07 34.39 -16.20
C THR A 677 43.09 33.68 -15.27
N VAL A 678 41.98 33.13 -15.79
CA VAL A 678 40.96 32.44 -14.98
C VAL A 678 41.41 31.01 -14.68
N ASN A 679 41.96 30.32 -15.68
CA ASN A 679 42.36 28.93 -15.57
C ASN A 679 43.88 28.73 -15.42
N ALA A 680 44.64 29.82 -15.32
CA ALA A 680 46.09 29.87 -15.07
C ALA A 680 46.95 29.03 -16.03
N HIS A 681 46.68 29.10 -17.34
CA HIS A 681 47.48 28.44 -18.37
C HIS A 681 47.51 29.21 -19.69
N TYR A 682 48.50 28.91 -20.54
CA TYR A 682 48.59 29.49 -21.88
C TYR A 682 47.62 28.81 -22.84
N CYS A 683 46.99 29.61 -23.69
CA CYS A 683 46.06 29.15 -24.71
C CYS A 683 46.52 29.61 -26.08
N LEU A 684 46.34 28.76 -27.08
CA LEU A 684 46.59 29.05 -28.47
C LEU A 684 45.27 29.00 -29.25
N ASN A 685 44.96 30.07 -29.97
CA ASN A 685 43.88 30.08 -30.95
C ASN A 685 44.43 29.74 -32.33
N LEU A 686 43.88 28.69 -32.94
CA LEU A 686 43.97 28.48 -34.38
C LEU A 686 42.88 29.32 -35.04
N CYS A 687 43.28 30.37 -35.73
CA CYS A 687 42.39 31.33 -36.38
C CYS A 687 42.15 30.90 -37.84
N GLY A 688 41.01 30.25 -38.07
CA GLY A 688 40.42 30.01 -39.39
C GLY A 688 39.21 30.93 -39.61
N MET A 689 38.14 30.42 -40.20
CA MET A 689 36.85 31.14 -40.23
C MET A 689 36.21 31.20 -38.83
N ARG A 690 36.58 30.27 -37.95
CA ARG A 690 36.33 30.33 -36.51
C ARG A 690 37.66 30.23 -35.73
N LYS A 691 37.66 30.70 -34.48
CA LYS A 691 38.79 30.52 -33.56
C LYS A 691 38.63 29.20 -32.81
N HIS A 692 39.67 28.36 -32.86
CA HIS A 692 39.71 27.10 -32.11
C HIS A 692 40.76 27.20 -31.00
N LYS A 693 40.29 27.06 -29.76
CA LYS A 693 41.13 27.13 -28.56
C LYS A 693 41.88 25.81 -28.34
N VAL A 694 43.17 25.90 -28.08
CA VAL A 694 44.05 24.81 -27.67
C VAL A 694 44.74 25.20 -26.36
N ASP A 695 44.57 24.40 -25.31
CA ASP A 695 45.25 24.64 -24.04
C ASP A 695 46.70 24.10 -24.12
N LEU A 696 47.68 24.95 -23.80
CA LEU A 696 49.11 24.63 -23.86
C LEU A 696 49.64 24.23 -22.48
N GLY A 697 50.50 23.21 -22.45
CA GLY A 697 51.22 22.73 -21.27
C GLY A 697 52.72 23.06 -21.32
N VAL A 698 53.49 22.46 -20.41
CA VAL A 698 54.94 22.70 -20.28
C VAL A 698 55.82 21.86 -21.21
N ASP A 699 55.24 20.87 -21.90
CA ASP A 699 55.95 19.97 -22.81
C ASP A 699 55.89 20.48 -24.26
N ALA A 700 57.07 20.74 -24.84
CA ALA A 700 57.26 21.27 -26.19
C ALA A 700 56.62 20.37 -27.26
N ILE A 701 56.85 19.06 -27.19
CA ILE A 701 56.36 18.10 -28.18
C ILE A 701 54.88 17.80 -27.94
N GLY A 702 54.47 17.69 -26.66
CA GLY A 702 53.08 17.52 -26.28
C GLY A 702 52.17 18.65 -26.76
N ASN A 703 52.65 19.89 -26.80
CA ASN A 703 51.88 21.04 -27.31
C ASN A 703 51.61 20.94 -28.82
N LEU A 704 52.59 20.55 -29.62
CA LEU A 704 52.38 20.32 -31.05
C LEU A 704 51.38 19.18 -31.28
N THR A 705 51.44 18.14 -30.45
CA THR A 705 50.48 17.03 -30.49
C THR A 705 49.06 17.49 -30.14
N ARG A 706 48.89 18.40 -29.16
CA ARG A 706 47.59 18.99 -28.81
C ARG A 706 47.01 19.84 -29.95
N ILE A 707 47.86 20.60 -30.64
CA ILE A 707 47.47 21.40 -31.80
C ILE A 707 47.00 20.49 -32.95
N GLU A 708 47.75 19.43 -33.25
CA GLU A 708 47.36 18.42 -34.26
C GLU A 708 46.06 17.70 -33.90
N ASN A 709 45.90 17.30 -32.64
CA ASN A 709 44.67 16.66 -32.17
C ASN A 709 43.47 17.58 -32.28
N GLU A 710 43.63 18.89 -32.12
CA GLU A 710 42.54 19.85 -32.28
C GLU A 710 42.13 20.00 -33.74
N ILE A 711 43.09 20.09 -34.67
CA ILE A 711 42.84 20.12 -36.12
C ILE A 711 42.17 18.81 -36.58
N ALA A 712 42.58 17.66 -36.02
CA ALA A 712 42.00 16.36 -36.34
C ALA A 712 40.51 16.21 -35.94
N LYS A 713 40.01 17.05 -35.02
CA LYS A 713 38.59 17.04 -34.61
C LYS A 713 37.67 17.83 -35.54
N PHE A 714 38.20 18.63 -36.47
CA PHE A 714 37.36 19.47 -37.33
C PHE A 714 36.35 18.67 -38.18
N PRO A 715 36.72 17.53 -38.81
CA PRO A 715 35.75 16.72 -39.54
C PRO A 715 34.63 16.16 -38.65
N ALA A 716 34.96 15.72 -37.43
CA ALA A 716 33.97 15.21 -36.48
C ALA A 716 33.01 16.32 -36.00
N ARG A 717 33.51 17.55 -35.80
CA ARG A 717 32.66 18.71 -35.46
C ARG A 717 31.77 19.15 -36.61
N LEU A 718 32.26 19.05 -37.85
CA LEU A 718 31.46 19.29 -39.04
C LEU A 718 30.32 18.28 -39.16
N GLU A 719 30.59 16.99 -39.01
CA GLU A 719 29.56 15.94 -39.04
C GLU A 719 28.56 16.09 -37.88
N ALA A 720 29.02 16.40 -36.67
CA ALA A 720 28.13 16.70 -35.55
C ALA A 720 27.23 17.91 -35.82
N ALA A 721 27.76 18.98 -36.43
CA ALA A 721 26.96 20.15 -36.81
C ALA A 721 25.93 19.82 -37.89
N LYS A 722 26.26 18.97 -38.87
CA LYS A 722 25.31 18.49 -39.90
C LYS A 722 24.22 17.60 -39.33
N ASN A 723 24.56 16.69 -38.41
CA ASN A 723 23.57 15.83 -37.75
C ASN A 723 22.58 16.68 -36.94
N ASN A 724 23.09 17.63 -36.14
CA ASN A 724 22.23 18.51 -35.35
C ASN A 724 21.39 19.45 -36.22
N PHE A 725 21.90 19.88 -37.37
CA PHE A 725 21.13 20.62 -38.37
C PHE A 725 19.98 19.77 -38.93
N SER A 726 20.26 18.52 -39.31
CA SER A 726 19.27 17.58 -39.81
C SER A 726 18.22 17.19 -38.77
N GLU A 727 18.58 17.15 -37.48
CA GLU A 727 17.62 16.92 -36.38
C GLU A 727 16.78 18.15 -36.05
N SER A 728 17.27 19.35 -36.39
CA SER A 728 16.57 20.62 -36.15
C SER A 728 15.61 21.00 -37.28
N GLN A 729 15.80 20.45 -38.49
CA GLN A 729 14.86 20.51 -39.62
C GLN A 729 13.75 19.49 -39.45
#